data_AF-H1UYP7-F1
#
_entry.id   AF-H1UYP7-F1
#
_cell.length_a   1.000
_cell.length_b   1.000
_cell.length_c   1.000
_cell.angle_alpha   90.00
_cell.angle_beta   90.00
_cell.angle_gamma   90.00
#
_symmetry.space_group_name_H-M   'P 1'
#
loop_
_entity.id
_entity.type
_entity.pdbx_description
1 polymer ?
#
loop_
_entity_poly.entity_id
_entity_poly.type
_entity_poly.pdbx_seq_one_letter_code
_entity_poly.pdbx_strand_id
1 'polypeptide(L)'
;MAMNLPPIGGNSGGAHTQPSLPSLPAHSQSDTQLTAHLASRFHVSLPTARLSSHALISLNTYTSSAKGPDGGKEGSAMGGAEDIADRAWIRLGHRSENQAVVFLGESGSGKSTIRSHLLTAFLGKSSTPLSTKVSLAAYVFDTLTTTKTATTPTASKAGLFYELQYDTATTTNPVLIGAKLLDHRLERSRITDIPTGERNFHILYYLMAGTSAAEKSHLGFETPAGVAQKRWKYLGHPTQLKVGINDAEGFQVFKNALKKLEFPRSEIAEICQVLASILHIGQLEFETTSDTQATGDDSGGFSHEGGQTVTAVKNKDVLGIVAAFLGVGTQDLQTTLSYKTKMIHKERVTVMLDPNGARSHANELARTLYSLLVAYIVESINQRLCAPEESVANTISIIDFPGFAQQAATHSALDQLLNNAACEALYNLTLQNFFDRKADMLENEEVSVAATSYFDNSDAVRGLLKPGNGLLSILDDQTRRNRSDLQFLESLRKRFEGKNPAITPGSANTRLPGSNFYTENTAALFTVKHFAGEVDYPVKDIIEENGEVISGDLLNMINSTKSEFVARLFGQEALRTVTHPKERSTVMQATISSKPTRAPSVMSRKTTRTARNQRRIQQYQQQQDEAAQDELDRLSEGNSQSGSGSKLQASEQGASGQFLASLDNVTKSVADPSTNSYFVFCLKPNDRRIANQFDSKCVRTQVQTFGIAEISQRLRSADFSLFLPFGEFLGLADSDTILVGTERERVELVVEDKHWSSNEVRIGSTGVFLSERCWMEIAQLSDSASATGRYNLPSDAGDGLTPQDTPFAASKERLLSAGNTPLVYGEKGKNGYFGPDGSDARSEAGVSAFGGGDMFKNLDTREQMAERGNEKSLEEVEEFKDSPSRKRWVFMVFLMTWFVPDILIRKLGRMPRKDIRVAWREKLAINMLIWLFCLFAAFFIVVFPKVICPTQHVYSAEELSSNDGKDSNSAYVSIRGVVIDLGAYAPRHYPPYVTVKQLKNYAGKDISSLFPIQVSALCQGKDGSVDPHVTLDYRNTNLTGSAQLTSIDLNFKYHDFRYFTNDSRPDWYYEQMTMLKNLYKKGNVGYSPQYVKTLANKQQNIVMLSGRVYDMTQYLAGGNKMQAKAGESVPDDQSLSRFMDGAVESLFQGKSGTDITELWDNLSMDAALKQRMKTCL
;
A
#
# COMPACT_ATOMS: atom_id res chain seq x y z
N MET A 1 -56.79 -20.73 27.84
CA MET A 1 -57.30 -21.91 28.59
C MET A 1 -56.20 -22.39 29.51
N ALA A 2 -56.61 -22.87 30.67
CA ALA A 2 -55.84 -22.99 31.90
C ALA A 2 -54.84 -24.16 31.94
N MET A 3 -53.80 -23.94 32.76
CA MET A 3 -53.05 -24.82 33.66
C MET A 3 -52.68 -26.26 33.25
N ASN A 4 -51.38 -26.56 33.35
CA ASN A 4 -50.87 -27.62 34.24
C ASN A 4 -49.36 -27.43 34.47
N LEU A 5 -48.99 -26.93 35.66
CA LEU A 5 -47.62 -26.92 36.20
C LEU A 5 -47.50 -28.07 37.22
N PRO A 6 -46.41 -28.87 37.24
CA PRO A 6 -46.07 -29.72 38.38
C PRO A 6 -45.43 -28.89 39.51
N PRO A 7 -45.43 -29.40 40.76
CA PRO A 7 -45.11 -28.62 41.94
C PRO A 7 -43.61 -28.34 42.09
N ILE A 8 -43.35 -27.17 42.68
CA ILE A 8 -42.06 -26.59 43.04
C ILE A 8 -41.33 -27.49 44.04
N GLY A 9 -40.08 -27.83 43.71
CA GLY A 9 -39.15 -28.54 44.59
C GLY A 9 -37.77 -28.61 43.97
N GLY A 10 -36.99 -27.54 44.10
CA GLY A 10 -35.60 -27.47 43.63
C GLY A 10 -35.25 -26.07 43.14
N ASN A 11 -34.22 -25.47 43.73
CA ASN A 11 -33.76 -24.11 43.49
C ASN A 11 -33.12 -23.96 42.08
N SER A 12 -33.90 -24.06 41.00
CA SER A 12 -33.43 -23.88 39.62
C SER A 12 -33.71 -22.45 39.16
N GLY A 13 -32.65 -21.66 38.96
CA GLY A 13 -32.74 -20.36 38.29
C GLY A 13 -33.46 -20.48 36.94
N GLY A 14 -34.27 -19.47 36.58
CA GLY A 14 -35.06 -19.49 35.35
C GLY A 14 -34.19 -19.67 34.08
N ALA A 15 -34.80 -20.02 32.95
CA ALA A 15 -34.09 -20.33 31.69
C ALA A 15 -33.06 -19.25 31.26
N HIS A 16 -33.24 -17.99 31.68
CA HIS A 16 -32.36 -16.86 31.39
C HIS A 16 -31.08 -16.79 32.25
N THR A 17 -30.93 -17.57 33.32
CA THR A 17 -29.81 -17.42 34.27
C THR A 17 -28.47 -17.89 33.74
N GLN A 18 -28.43 -18.75 32.71
CA GLN A 18 -27.18 -19.26 32.14
C GLN A 18 -26.59 -18.27 31.12
N PRO A 19 -25.49 -17.56 31.43
CA PRO A 19 -24.85 -16.63 30.48
C PRO A 19 -24.09 -17.33 29.36
N SER A 20 -23.60 -18.56 29.57
CA SER A 20 -22.79 -19.30 28.60
C SER A 20 -23.66 -20.09 27.62
N LEU A 21 -23.57 -19.77 26.32
CA LEU A 21 -24.36 -20.45 25.28
C LEU A 21 -23.94 -21.92 25.09
N PRO A 22 -22.65 -22.29 25.09
CA PRO A 22 -22.26 -23.71 25.00
C PRO A 22 -22.69 -24.55 26.20
N SER A 23 -22.99 -23.92 27.34
CA SER A 23 -23.42 -24.62 28.56
C SER A 23 -24.94 -24.92 28.58
N LEU A 24 -25.71 -24.49 27.58
CA LEU A 24 -27.13 -24.83 27.45
C LEU A 24 -27.32 -26.34 27.19
N PRO A 25 -28.54 -26.90 27.15
CA PRO A 25 -28.75 -28.26 26.67
C PRO A 25 -28.49 -28.42 25.16
N ALA A 26 -28.09 -29.60 24.70
CA ALA A 26 -27.77 -29.86 23.28
C ALA A 26 -28.94 -29.54 22.33
N HIS A 27 -30.18 -29.87 22.70
CA HIS A 27 -31.38 -29.55 21.91
C HIS A 27 -31.65 -28.04 21.79
N SER A 28 -31.02 -27.21 22.62
CA SER A 28 -31.14 -25.75 22.62
C SER A 28 -30.07 -25.04 21.76
N GLN A 29 -29.21 -25.79 21.05
CA GLN A 29 -28.11 -25.24 20.23
C GLN A 29 -28.51 -24.88 18.78
N SER A 30 -29.81 -24.83 18.48
CA SER A 30 -30.29 -24.35 17.17
C SER A 30 -30.46 -22.83 17.17
N ASP A 31 -30.37 -22.19 16.01
CA ASP A 31 -30.55 -20.73 15.87
C ASP A 31 -31.81 -20.22 16.54
N THR A 32 -32.90 -20.98 16.41
CA THR A 32 -34.21 -20.62 16.96
C THR A 32 -34.19 -20.63 18.49
N GLN A 33 -33.60 -21.65 19.09
CA GLN A 33 -33.55 -21.79 20.55
C GLN A 33 -32.52 -20.85 21.18
N LEU A 34 -31.36 -20.64 20.55
CA LEU A 34 -30.39 -19.63 20.99
C LEU A 34 -30.98 -18.22 20.90
N THR A 35 -31.72 -17.91 19.83
CA THR A 35 -32.44 -16.63 19.72
C THR A 35 -33.49 -16.48 20.82
N ALA A 36 -34.24 -17.55 21.13
CA ALA A 36 -35.22 -17.53 22.22
C ALA A 36 -34.55 -17.32 23.59
N HIS A 37 -33.39 -17.94 23.82
CA HIS A 37 -32.58 -17.72 25.02
C HIS A 37 -32.10 -16.27 25.13
N LEU A 38 -31.52 -15.72 24.05
CA LEU A 38 -31.10 -14.33 23.98
C LEU A 38 -32.28 -13.36 24.20
N ALA A 39 -33.46 -13.67 23.66
CA ALA A 39 -34.68 -12.90 23.90
C ALA A 39 -35.06 -12.92 25.39
N SER A 40 -35.04 -14.09 26.02
CA SER A 40 -35.36 -14.24 27.45
C SER A 40 -34.40 -13.42 28.34
N ARG A 41 -33.10 -13.42 28.02
CA ARG A 41 -32.09 -12.61 28.72
C ARG A 41 -32.29 -11.13 28.48
N PHE A 42 -32.55 -10.71 27.24
CA PHE A 42 -32.80 -9.32 26.89
C PHE A 42 -34.00 -8.72 27.65
N HIS A 43 -35.09 -9.48 27.81
CA HIS A 43 -36.27 -9.03 28.54
C HIS A 43 -36.06 -8.90 30.07
N VAL A 44 -35.05 -9.57 30.63
CA VAL A 44 -34.64 -9.44 32.04
C VAL A 44 -33.48 -8.43 32.18
N SER A 45 -33.28 -7.56 31.19
CA SER A 45 -32.21 -6.54 31.18
C SER A 45 -30.79 -7.12 31.26
N LEU A 46 -30.59 -8.34 30.76
CA LEU A 46 -29.29 -8.98 30.59
C LEU A 46 -28.92 -9.04 29.09
N PRO A 47 -28.42 -7.94 28.50
CA PRO A 47 -28.14 -7.87 27.07
C PRO A 47 -26.90 -8.67 26.62
N THR A 48 -26.17 -9.30 27.53
CA THR A 48 -24.93 -10.01 27.21
C THR A 48 -25.06 -11.53 27.37
N ALA A 49 -24.32 -12.26 26.55
CA ALA A 49 -24.14 -13.72 26.63
C ALA A 49 -22.69 -14.08 26.25
N ARG A 50 -22.15 -15.15 26.82
CA ARG A 50 -20.78 -15.63 26.55
C ARG A 50 -20.82 -16.82 25.58
N LEU A 51 -19.94 -16.81 24.59
CA LEU A 51 -19.64 -17.97 23.76
C LEU A 51 -18.48 -18.76 24.37
N SER A 52 -17.39 -18.08 24.68
CA SER A 52 -16.26 -18.65 25.42
C SER A 52 -15.62 -17.54 26.25
N SER A 53 -14.51 -17.85 26.90
CA SER A 53 -13.70 -16.82 27.54
C SER A 53 -13.10 -15.79 26.57
N HIS A 54 -13.05 -16.14 25.27
CA HIS A 54 -12.57 -15.26 24.20
C HIS A 54 -13.67 -14.63 23.36
N ALA A 55 -14.96 -14.96 23.58
CA ALA A 55 -16.04 -14.40 22.80
C ALA A 55 -17.28 -13.99 23.59
N LEU A 56 -17.72 -12.76 23.35
CA LEU A 56 -18.88 -12.13 23.96
C LEU A 56 -19.90 -11.76 22.90
N ILE A 57 -21.17 -12.02 23.19
CA ILE A 57 -22.32 -11.49 22.45
C ILE A 57 -22.93 -10.36 23.27
N SER A 58 -23.18 -9.23 22.62
CA SER A 58 -23.82 -8.07 23.22
C SER A 58 -24.95 -7.55 22.34
N LEU A 59 -26.14 -7.44 22.92
CA LEU A 59 -27.33 -6.87 22.28
C LEU A 59 -27.46 -5.39 22.65
N ASN A 60 -27.60 -4.53 21.65
CA ASN A 60 -27.79 -3.10 21.90
C ASN A 60 -29.17 -2.81 22.49
N THR A 61 -29.26 -2.41 23.77
CA THR A 61 -30.53 -2.09 24.44
C THR A 61 -31.19 -0.80 23.97
N TYR A 62 -30.46 0.07 23.26
CA TYR A 62 -30.85 1.44 22.90
C TYR A 62 -31.22 2.33 24.11
N THR A 63 -30.83 1.94 25.32
CA THR A 63 -30.99 2.71 26.55
C THR A 63 -29.61 3.04 27.13
N SER A 64 -29.29 2.56 28.34
CA SER A 64 -27.96 2.68 28.93
C SER A 64 -27.19 1.38 28.71
N SER A 65 -25.98 1.48 28.17
CA SER A 65 -25.04 0.35 28.07
C SER A 65 -24.33 0.03 29.39
N ALA A 66 -24.43 0.93 30.38
CA ALA A 66 -23.67 0.89 31.63
C ALA A 66 -24.46 0.30 32.82
N LYS A 67 -25.78 0.15 32.68
CA LYS A 67 -26.67 -0.33 33.75
C LYS A 67 -27.21 -1.71 33.39
N GLY A 68 -27.05 -2.65 34.31
CA GLY A 68 -27.65 -3.97 34.28
C GLY A 68 -29.00 -4.01 35.00
N PRO A 69 -29.52 -5.22 35.30
CA PRO A 69 -30.84 -5.42 35.90
C PRO A 69 -31.03 -4.69 37.24
N ASP A 70 -30.00 -4.70 38.09
CA ASP A 70 -30.01 -4.08 39.42
C ASP A 70 -29.60 -2.59 39.39
N GLY A 71 -29.48 -1.99 38.20
CA GLY A 71 -28.98 -0.62 38.02
C GLY A 71 -27.45 -0.46 38.20
N GLY A 72 -26.76 -1.50 38.67
CA GLY A 72 -25.30 -1.61 38.73
C GLY A 72 -24.66 -1.96 37.39
N LYS A 73 -23.32 -2.17 37.38
CA LYS A 73 -22.59 -2.53 36.15
C LYS A 73 -22.73 -4.01 35.77
N GLU A 74 -22.99 -4.87 36.74
CA GLU A 74 -23.07 -6.32 36.53
C GLU A 74 -24.21 -6.68 35.58
N GLY A 75 -23.95 -7.61 34.65
CA GLY A 75 -24.91 -7.99 33.61
C GLY A 75 -25.12 -6.96 32.50
N SER A 76 -24.51 -5.77 32.57
CA SER A 76 -24.54 -4.77 31.51
C SER A 76 -23.52 -5.05 30.38
N ALA A 77 -23.66 -4.34 29.26
CA ALA A 77 -22.67 -4.38 28.18
C ALA A 77 -21.29 -3.84 28.63
N MET A 78 -21.26 -2.85 29.52
CA MET A 78 -20.02 -2.34 30.11
C MET A 78 -19.34 -3.39 31.01
N GLY A 79 -20.11 -4.10 31.85
CA GLY A 79 -19.58 -5.18 32.67
C GLY A 79 -19.03 -6.35 31.83
N GLY A 80 -19.68 -6.65 30.70
CA GLY A 80 -19.15 -7.63 29.73
C GLY A 80 -17.84 -7.19 29.07
N ALA A 81 -17.70 -5.90 28.75
CA ALA A 81 -16.45 -5.35 28.20
C ALA A 81 -15.33 -5.34 29.25
N GLU A 82 -15.63 -4.99 30.51
CA GLU A 82 -14.69 -5.05 31.63
C GLU A 82 -14.20 -6.49 31.87
N ASP A 83 -15.08 -7.50 31.79
CA ASP A 83 -14.70 -8.93 31.91
C ASP A 83 -13.73 -9.39 30.80
N ILE A 84 -13.94 -8.97 29.54
CA ILE A 84 -12.95 -9.26 28.47
C ILE A 84 -11.63 -8.54 28.75
N ALA A 85 -11.69 -7.28 29.17
CA ALA A 85 -10.47 -6.51 29.48
C ALA A 85 -9.69 -7.18 30.62
N ASP A 86 -10.36 -7.69 31.65
CA ASP A 86 -9.74 -8.38 32.78
C ASP A 86 -9.01 -9.65 32.35
N ARG A 87 -9.65 -10.48 31.52
CA ARG A 87 -9.02 -11.71 30.98
C ARG A 87 -7.81 -11.39 30.09
N ALA A 88 -7.98 -10.42 29.17
CA ALA A 88 -6.91 -9.96 28.32
C ALA A 88 -5.74 -9.37 29.14
N TRP A 89 -6.03 -8.64 30.22
CA TRP A 89 -5.04 -8.07 31.12
C TRP A 89 -4.25 -9.14 31.89
N ILE A 90 -4.94 -10.12 32.48
CA ILE A 90 -4.31 -11.24 33.19
C ILE A 90 -3.38 -12.01 32.25
N ARG A 91 -3.85 -12.30 31.03
CA ARG A 91 -3.06 -13.02 30.03
C ARG A 91 -1.86 -12.20 29.55
N LEU A 92 -2.02 -10.89 29.36
CA LEU A 92 -0.92 -10.00 29.01
C LEU A 92 0.21 -10.03 30.07
N GLY A 93 -0.16 -9.99 31.36
CA GLY A 93 0.80 -9.94 32.47
C GLY A 93 1.47 -11.28 32.82
N HIS A 94 0.71 -12.38 32.82
CA HIS A 94 1.21 -13.69 33.25
C HIS A 94 1.81 -14.54 32.12
N ARG A 95 1.35 -14.36 30.87
CA ARG A 95 1.81 -15.13 29.71
C ARG A 95 2.70 -14.31 28.77
N SER A 96 2.79 -13.00 28.95
CA SER A 96 3.52 -12.09 28.06
C SER A 96 3.14 -12.28 26.58
N GLU A 97 1.85 -12.51 26.32
CA GLU A 97 1.27 -12.66 24.99
C GLU A 97 0.63 -11.36 24.54
N ASN A 98 0.73 -11.02 23.26
CA ASN A 98 -0.01 -9.89 22.69
C ASN A 98 -1.51 -10.22 22.71
N GLN A 99 -2.37 -9.21 22.84
CA GLN A 99 -3.81 -9.39 22.83
C GLN A 99 -4.42 -8.59 21.67
N ALA A 100 -5.47 -9.11 21.04
CA ALA A 100 -6.24 -8.43 20.02
C ALA A 100 -7.74 -8.60 20.31
N VAL A 101 -8.52 -7.52 20.28
CA VAL A 101 -9.97 -7.56 20.46
C VAL A 101 -10.64 -7.05 19.18
N VAL A 102 -11.36 -7.93 18.51
CA VAL A 102 -12.02 -7.68 17.22
C VAL A 102 -13.53 -7.50 17.43
N PHE A 103 -14.06 -6.37 16.96
CA PHE A 103 -15.48 -6.08 17.01
C PHE A 103 -16.17 -6.50 15.71
N LEU A 104 -17.23 -7.29 15.82
CA LEU A 104 -18.05 -7.77 14.71
C LEU A 104 -19.49 -7.29 14.90
N GLY A 105 -20.16 -6.94 13.81
CA GLY A 105 -21.56 -6.51 13.87
C GLY A 105 -21.93 -5.53 12.77
N GLU A 106 -23.22 -5.40 12.52
CA GLU A 106 -23.75 -4.42 11.57
C GLU A 106 -23.62 -2.97 12.08
N SER A 107 -23.90 -2.00 11.22
CA SER A 107 -23.99 -0.60 11.64
C SER A 107 -25.15 -0.39 12.62
N GLY A 108 -24.90 0.30 13.73
CA GLY A 108 -25.90 0.57 14.77
C GLY A 108 -26.09 -0.53 15.82
N SER A 109 -25.30 -1.61 15.78
CA SER A 109 -25.33 -2.67 16.81
C SER A 109 -24.56 -2.35 18.09
N GLY A 110 -23.97 -1.15 18.21
CA GLY A 110 -23.30 -0.69 19.44
C GLY A 110 -21.80 -0.97 19.53
N LYS A 111 -21.14 -1.38 18.44
CA LYS A 111 -19.68 -1.66 18.39
C LYS A 111 -18.83 -0.58 19.05
N SER A 112 -18.95 0.67 18.60
CA SER A 112 -18.15 1.79 19.08
C SER A 112 -18.39 2.11 20.56
N THR A 113 -19.62 1.88 21.05
CA THR A 113 -19.96 2.04 22.47
C THR A 113 -19.24 1.00 23.34
N ILE A 114 -19.27 -0.27 22.95
CA ILE A 114 -18.60 -1.34 23.70
C ILE A 114 -17.08 -1.18 23.62
N ARG A 115 -16.56 -0.80 22.45
CA ARG A 115 -15.14 -0.43 22.27
C ARG A 115 -14.70 0.68 23.24
N SER A 116 -15.52 1.71 23.43
CA SER A 116 -15.24 2.78 24.39
C SER A 116 -15.19 2.27 25.83
N HIS A 117 -16.09 1.36 26.22
CA HIS A 117 -16.06 0.73 27.55
C HIS A 117 -14.82 -0.13 27.74
N LEU A 118 -14.47 -0.95 26.74
CA LEU A 118 -13.27 -1.77 26.74
C LEU A 118 -11.99 -0.94 26.88
N LEU A 119 -11.87 0.14 26.09
CA LEU A 119 -10.74 1.07 26.18
C LEU A 119 -10.66 1.68 27.59
N THR A 120 -11.80 2.14 28.13
CA THR A 120 -11.85 2.73 29.47
C THR A 120 -11.43 1.72 30.55
N ALA A 121 -11.81 0.45 30.40
CA ALA A 121 -11.41 -0.62 31.32
C ALA A 121 -9.88 -0.81 31.31
N PHE A 122 -9.24 -0.94 30.14
CA PHE A 122 -7.78 -1.08 30.05
C PHE A 122 -7.03 0.13 30.62
N LEU A 123 -7.51 1.34 30.33
CA LEU A 123 -6.92 2.58 30.82
C LEU A 123 -7.09 2.75 32.33
N GLY A 124 -8.19 2.23 32.89
CA GLY A 124 -8.42 2.17 34.34
C GLY A 124 -7.43 1.26 35.06
N LYS A 125 -7.01 0.14 34.44
CA LYS A 125 -6.01 -0.77 35.02
C LYS A 125 -4.61 -0.16 35.11
N SER A 126 -4.20 0.63 34.10
CA SER A 126 -2.90 1.31 34.11
C SER A 126 -2.89 2.60 34.93
N SER A 127 -4.01 3.35 34.95
CA SER A 127 -4.19 4.59 35.75
C SER A 127 -3.05 5.63 35.65
N THR A 128 -2.41 5.75 34.49
CA THR A 128 -1.33 6.73 34.24
C THR A 128 -1.86 8.06 33.67
N PRO A 129 -1.14 9.19 33.78
CA PRO A 129 -1.50 10.43 33.07
C PRO A 129 -1.59 10.24 31.55
N LEU A 130 -0.75 9.35 31.01
CA LEU A 130 -0.81 8.92 29.61
C LEU A 130 -2.17 8.28 29.28
N SER A 131 -2.76 7.52 30.20
CA SER A 131 -4.07 6.89 29.99
C SER A 131 -5.16 7.93 29.68
N THR A 132 -5.11 9.11 30.31
CA THR A 132 -6.03 10.21 30.00
C THR A 132 -5.79 10.76 28.59
N LYS A 133 -4.54 10.91 28.16
CA LYS A 133 -4.21 11.35 26.80
C LYS A 133 -4.69 10.34 25.74
N VAL A 134 -4.52 9.05 25.98
CA VAL A 134 -4.98 7.96 25.11
C VAL A 134 -6.51 7.99 24.96
N SER A 135 -7.26 8.14 26.06
CA SER A 135 -8.72 8.31 26.00
C SER A 135 -9.15 9.53 25.17
N LEU A 136 -8.47 10.67 25.33
CA LEU A 136 -8.77 11.89 24.57
C LEU A 136 -8.42 11.75 23.08
N ALA A 137 -7.37 11.00 22.73
CA ALA A 137 -7.02 10.72 21.35
C ALA A 137 -8.09 9.89 20.64
N ALA A 138 -8.64 8.87 21.31
CA ALA A 138 -9.78 8.10 20.78
C ALA A 138 -11.02 8.99 20.57
N TYR A 139 -11.31 9.89 21.52
CA TYR A 139 -12.40 10.87 21.36
C TYR A 139 -12.19 11.76 20.13
N VAL A 140 -10.99 12.34 19.96
CA VAL A 140 -10.66 13.18 18.79
C VAL A 140 -10.86 12.40 17.49
N PHE A 141 -10.35 11.16 17.42
CA PHE A 141 -10.56 10.30 16.26
C PHE A 141 -12.04 10.05 15.96
N ASP A 142 -12.84 9.73 16.97
CA ASP A 142 -14.27 9.51 16.80
C ASP A 142 -14.97 10.77 16.30
N THR A 143 -14.65 11.95 16.84
CA THR A 143 -15.29 13.20 16.39
C THR A 143 -15.02 13.53 14.91
N LEU A 144 -13.87 13.09 14.38
CA LEU A 144 -13.43 13.32 13.00
C LEU A 144 -13.93 12.23 12.03
N THR A 145 -14.25 11.03 12.52
CA THR A 145 -14.52 9.86 11.65
C THR A 145 -15.91 9.27 11.81
N THR A 146 -16.68 9.75 12.79
CA THR A 146 -18.05 9.28 13.02
C THR A 146 -19.10 10.25 12.48
N THR A 147 -20.26 9.70 12.14
CA THR A 147 -21.43 10.46 11.69
C THR A 147 -22.72 9.90 12.30
N LYS A 148 -23.77 10.72 12.26
CA LYS A 148 -25.13 10.28 12.49
C LYS A 148 -25.72 9.72 11.20
N THR A 149 -25.99 8.42 11.15
CA THR A 149 -26.72 7.79 10.05
C THR A 149 -28.23 7.79 10.34
N ALA A 150 -29.07 7.37 9.39
CA ALA A 150 -30.45 6.97 9.69
C ALA A 150 -30.46 5.88 10.78
N THR A 151 -29.35 5.15 10.83
CA THR A 151 -29.13 3.93 11.57
C THR A 151 -28.35 4.07 12.91
N THR A 152 -27.86 5.23 13.31
CA THR A 152 -27.32 5.40 14.67
C THR A 152 -26.90 6.85 14.84
N PRO A 153 -26.99 7.42 16.05
CA PRO A 153 -26.40 8.72 16.32
C PRO A 153 -24.89 8.75 16.09
N THR A 154 -24.20 7.63 16.28
CA THR A 154 -22.75 7.47 16.11
C THR A 154 -22.44 6.23 15.27
N ALA A 155 -21.98 6.44 14.03
CA ALA A 155 -21.48 5.41 13.11
C ALA A 155 -20.06 5.74 12.68
N SER A 156 -19.11 4.84 12.94
CA SER A 156 -17.74 4.91 12.41
C SER A 156 -17.74 4.79 10.89
N LYS A 157 -17.06 5.71 10.20
CA LYS A 157 -16.85 5.70 8.75
C LYS A 157 -15.36 5.62 8.35
N ALA A 158 -14.54 5.17 9.29
CA ALA A 158 -13.16 4.76 9.09
C ALA A 158 -12.91 3.52 9.95
N GLY A 159 -12.06 2.61 9.50
CA GLY A 159 -11.57 1.51 10.32
C GLY A 159 -10.56 2.03 11.34
N LEU A 160 -10.69 1.57 12.58
CA LEU A 160 -9.78 1.88 13.67
C LEU A 160 -8.99 0.63 14.04
N PHE A 161 -7.66 0.75 13.99
CA PHE A 161 -6.76 -0.17 14.67
C PHE A 161 -6.03 0.63 15.74
N TYR A 162 -6.46 0.43 17.00
CA TYR A 162 -5.91 1.14 18.14
C TYR A 162 -5.01 0.23 18.96
N GLU A 163 -3.71 0.48 18.93
CA GLU A 163 -2.69 -0.32 19.61
C GLU A 163 -2.27 0.36 20.92
N LEU A 164 -2.45 -0.32 22.04
CA LEU A 164 -1.92 0.07 23.35
C LEU A 164 -0.59 -0.66 23.57
N GLN A 165 0.45 0.09 23.91
CA GLN A 165 1.81 -0.41 24.06
C GLN A 165 2.15 -0.55 25.54
N TYR A 166 2.54 -1.76 25.96
CA TYR A 166 2.86 -2.09 27.34
C TYR A 166 4.30 -2.58 27.50
N ASP A 167 4.88 -2.23 28.63
CA ASP A 167 6.05 -2.92 29.17
C ASP A 167 5.58 -4.02 30.14
N THR A 168 6.06 -5.23 29.89
CA THR A 168 5.79 -6.48 30.62
C THR A 168 7.09 -7.19 31.00
N ALA A 169 8.25 -6.63 30.63
CA ALA A 169 9.55 -7.29 30.86
C ALA A 169 10.00 -7.20 32.33
N THR A 170 9.57 -6.16 33.04
CA THR A 170 10.05 -5.84 34.39
C THR A 170 9.11 -6.30 35.50
N THR A 171 7.83 -6.49 35.22
CA THR A 171 6.80 -6.84 36.20
C THR A 171 5.64 -7.57 35.54
N THR A 172 4.94 -8.40 36.32
CA THR A 172 3.70 -9.07 35.94
C THR A 172 2.50 -8.12 35.82
N ASN A 173 2.62 -6.87 36.30
CA ASN A 173 1.62 -5.83 36.12
C ASN A 173 1.99 -4.94 34.92
N PRO A 174 1.33 -5.09 33.75
CA PRO A 174 1.69 -4.35 32.55
C PRO A 174 1.62 -2.83 32.77
N VAL A 175 2.68 -2.10 32.37
CA VAL A 175 2.70 -0.63 32.46
C VAL A 175 2.47 -0.03 31.08
N LEU A 176 1.48 0.86 30.96
CA LEU A 176 1.19 1.56 29.71
C LEU A 176 2.30 2.58 29.40
N ILE A 177 3.05 2.34 28.33
CA ILE A 177 4.18 3.19 27.89
C ILE A 177 3.82 4.07 26.69
N GLY A 178 2.85 3.67 25.88
CA GLY A 178 2.50 4.37 24.65
C GLY A 178 1.21 3.87 24.01
N ALA A 179 0.77 4.56 22.97
CA ALA A 179 -0.33 4.11 22.12
C ALA A 179 -0.13 4.56 20.68
N LYS A 180 -0.70 3.81 19.73
CA LYS A 180 -0.62 4.07 18.30
C LYS A 180 -2.00 3.91 17.68
N LEU A 181 -2.46 4.97 17.00
CA LEU A 181 -3.74 5.01 16.30
C LEU A 181 -3.47 4.85 14.79
N LEU A 182 -4.05 3.83 14.18
CA LEU A 182 -3.98 3.61 12.74
C LEU A 182 -5.38 3.73 12.13
N ASP A 183 -5.52 4.68 11.20
CA ASP A 183 -6.76 4.95 10.49
C ASP A 183 -6.80 4.21 9.15
N HIS A 184 -7.79 3.34 9.00
CA HIS A 184 -7.97 2.54 7.80
C HIS A 184 -9.11 3.11 6.96
N ARG A 185 -8.77 3.73 5.84
CA ARG A 185 -9.68 4.25 4.79
C ARG A 185 -10.91 5.01 5.29
N LEU A 186 -10.76 6.32 5.42
CA LEU A 186 -11.86 7.26 5.66
C LEU A 186 -12.84 7.34 4.47
N GLU A 187 -14.15 7.27 4.71
CA GLU A 187 -15.23 7.49 3.71
C GLU A 187 -15.31 8.97 3.28
N ARG A 188 -14.33 9.45 2.50
CA ARG A 188 -14.20 10.86 2.13
C ARG A 188 -15.33 11.37 1.22
N SER A 189 -16.01 10.49 0.48
CA SER A 189 -17.16 10.83 -0.38
C SER A 189 -18.28 11.54 0.40
N ARG A 190 -18.43 11.21 1.69
CA ARG A 190 -19.43 11.76 2.61
C ARG A 190 -19.31 13.27 2.83
N ILE A 191 -18.12 13.86 2.63
CA ILE A 191 -17.92 15.31 2.82
C ILE A 191 -18.81 16.11 1.88
N THR A 192 -18.96 15.64 0.65
CA THR A 192 -19.66 16.36 -0.43
C THR A 192 -21.05 15.79 -0.68
N ASP A 193 -21.22 14.48 -0.49
CA ASP A 193 -22.43 13.73 -0.83
C ASP A 193 -23.07 13.18 0.45
N ILE A 194 -24.11 13.85 0.93
CA ILE A 194 -24.77 13.52 2.20
C ILE A 194 -26.05 12.74 1.90
N PRO A 195 -26.18 11.51 2.38
CA PRO A 195 -27.37 10.71 2.15
C PRO A 195 -28.60 11.32 2.83
N THR A 196 -29.78 11.11 2.24
CA THR A 196 -31.03 11.67 2.76
C THR A 196 -31.31 11.16 4.18
N GLY A 197 -31.50 12.08 5.13
CA GLY A 197 -31.75 11.73 6.54
C GLY A 197 -30.51 11.51 7.41
N GLU A 198 -29.31 11.51 6.82
CA GLU A 198 -28.03 11.36 7.54
C GLU A 198 -27.30 12.70 7.75
N ARG A 199 -26.30 12.73 8.62
CA ARG A 199 -25.39 13.88 8.77
C ARG A 199 -24.07 13.64 8.03
N ASN A 200 -23.34 14.72 7.90
CA ASN A 200 -21.90 14.70 7.64
C ASN A 200 -21.13 14.42 8.95
N PHE A 201 -19.80 14.41 8.94
CA PHE A 201 -19.00 14.18 10.15
C PHE A 201 -19.32 15.18 11.28
N HIS A 202 -19.34 14.71 12.52
CA HIS A 202 -19.76 15.50 13.69
C HIS A 202 -18.96 16.80 13.85
N ILE A 203 -17.65 16.77 13.58
CA ILE A 203 -16.77 17.94 13.70
C ILE A 203 -17.27 19.18 12.92
N LEU A 204 -17.90 18.99 11.76
CA LEU A 204 -18.42 20.10 10.94
C LEU A 204 -19.61 20.78 11.60
N TYR A 205 -20.44 20.03 12.33
CA TYR A 205 -21.55 20.57 13.13
C TYR A 205 -21.04 21.21 14.42
N TYR A 206 -20.04 20.58 15.05
CA TYR A 206 -19.41 21.09 16.27
C TYR A 206 -18.80 22.47 16.03
N LEU A 207 -18.09 22.66 14.92
CA LEU A 207 -17.52 23.95 14.56
C LEU A 207 -18.59 25.05 14.43
N MET A 208 -19.71 24.76 13.74
CA MET A 208 -20.75 25.77 13.51
C MET A 208 -21.54 26.11 14.79
N ALA A 209 -21.82 25.11 15.62
CA ALA A 209 -22.60 25.28 16.84
C ALA A 209 -21.77 25.84 18.00
N GLY A 210 -20.54 25.35 18.18
CA GLY A 210 -19.72 25.59 19.37
C GLY A 210 -18.76 26.77 19.31
N THR A 211 -18.64 27.44 18.16
CA THR A 211 -17.79 28.64 18.02
C THR A 211 -18.39 29.85 18.75
N SER A 212 -17.52 30.62 19.42
CA SER A 212 -17.90 31.88 20.06
C SER A 212 -18.27 32.96 19.03
N ALA A 213 -18.89 34.06 19.45
CA ALA A 213 -19.23 35.15 18.52
C ALA A 213 -17.99 35.74 17.81
N ALA A 214 -16.89 35.91 18.53
CA ALA A 214 -15.62 36.36 17.96
C ALA A 214 -15.03 35.33 16.97
N GLU A 215 -15.02 34.05 17.36
CA GLU A 215 -14.58 32.95 16.48
C GLU A 215 -15.45 32.86 15.21
N LYS A 216 -16.76 33.06 15.31
CA LYS A 216 -17.69 33.09 14.17
C LYS A 216 -17.44 34.24 13.22
N SER A 217 -17.11 35.42 13.75
CA SER A 217 -16.73 36.59 12.96
C SER A 217 -15.47 36.30 12.14
N HIS A 218 -14.43 35.78 12.78
CA HIS A 218 -13.16 35.41 12.13
C HIS A 218 -13.33 34.33 11.07
N LEU A 219 -14.11 33.28 11.36
CA LEU A 219 -14.35 32.16 10.46
C LEU A 219 -15.36 32.49 9.33
N GLY A 220 -15.94 33.69 9.33
CA GLY A 220 -16.88 34.14 8.29
C GLY A 220 -18.24 33.43 8.35
N PHE A 221 -18.68 32.97 9.53
CA PHE A 221 -20.01 32.35 9.72
C PHE A 221 -21.12 33.36 10.01
N GLU A 222 -20.82 34.66 10.03
CA GLU A 222 -21.83 35.70 10.25
C GLU A 222 -22.89 35.67 9.16
N THR A 223 -24.15 35.66 9.59
CA THR A 223 -25.30 35.84 8.70
C THR A 223 -25.75 37.29 8.83
N PRO A 224 -25.84 38.07 7.73
CA PRO A 224 -26.36 39.43 7.79
C PRO A 224 -27.77 39.45 8.40
N ALA A 225 -28.02 40.40 9.31
CA ALA A 225 -29.33 40.54 9.94
C ALA A 225 -30.43 40.73 8.89
N GLY A 226 -31.47 39.89 8.94
CA GLY A 226 -32.61 39.93 8.01
C GLY A 226 -32.57 38.94 6.83
N VAL A 227 -31.47 38.20 6.65
CA VAL A 227 -31.37 37.12 5.63
C VAL A 227 -31.71 35.78 6.26
N ALA A 228 -32.56 34.98 5.60
CA ALA A 228 -32.84 33.60 6.01
C ALA A 228 -31.53 32.82 6.16
N GLN A 229 -31.43 31.94 7.17
CA GLN A 229 -30.20 31.18 7.43
C GLN A 229 -29.71 30.49 6.14
N LYS A 230 -28.48 30.82 5.72
CA LYS A 230 -27.86 30.24 4.53
C LYS A 230 -27.79 28.72 4.68
N ARG A 231 -28.23 28.01 3.65
CA ARG A 231 -28.17 26.54 3.63
C ARG A 231 -26.75 26.09 3.29
N TRP A 232 -26.07 25.52 4.29
CA TRP A 232 -24.76 24.91 4.11
C TRP A 232 -24.88 23.58 3.37
N LYS A 233 -24.45 23.53 2.11
CA LYS A 233 -24.58 22.35 1.24
C LYS A 233 -23.96 21.10 1.87
N TYR A 234 -22.77 21.24 2.46
CA TYR A 234 -22.06 20.15 3.15
C TYR A 234 -22.55 19.85 4.57
N LEU A 235 -23.58 20.54 5.08
CA LEU A 235 -24.31 20.10 6.29
C LEU A 235 -25.70 19.54 5.97
N GLY A 236 -26.02 19.39 4.69
CA GLY A 236 -27.27 18.78 4.23
C GLY A 236 -28.50 19.67 4.41
N HIS A 237 -29.61 19.07 4.83
CA HIS A 237 -30.89 19.75 5.03
C HIS A 237 -30.98 20.33 6.45
N PRO A 238 -31.56 21.54 6.66
CA PRO A 238 -31.62 22.17 7.99
C PRO A 238 -32.28 21.33 9.10
N THR A 239 -33.19 20.41 8.75
CA THR A 239 -33.79 19.47 9.71
C THR A 239 -32.76 18.50 10.32
N GLN A 240 -31.64 18.28 9.65
CA GLN A 240 -30.53 17.45 10.13
C GLN A 240 -29.72 18.17 11.23
N LEU A 241 -29.85 19.50 11.41
CA LEU A 241 -29.16 20.25 12.48
C LEU A 241 -29.81 20.03 13.87
N LYS A 242 -31.09 19.64 13.94
CA LYS A 242 -31.84 19.44 15.19
C LYS A 242 -31.96 17.95 15.57
N VAL A 243 -30.84 17.32 15.88
CA VAL A 243 -30.77 15.94 16.38
C VAL A 243 -30.18 16.05 17.77
N GLY A 244 -30.81 15.48 18.80
CA GLY A 244 -30.50 15.65 20.24
C GLY A 244 -29.09 15.25 20.70
N ILE A 245 -28.07 15.77 20.02
CA ILE A 245 -26.65 15.75 20.30
C ILE A 245 -26.28 17.21 20.59
N ASN A 246 -25.58 17.44 21.69
CA ASN A 246 -25.15 18.78 22.06
C ASN A 246 -23.87 19.15 21.28
N ASP A 247 -24.05 19.62 20.04
CA ASP A 247 -22.94 19.96 19.14
C ASP A 247 -22.03 21.07 19.73
N ALA A 248 -22.57 22.00 20.52
CA ALA A 248 -21.80 23.08 21.15
C ALA A 248 -20.87 22.57 22.26
N GLU A 249 -21.35 21.66 23.10
CA GLU A 249 -20.54 20.99 24.12
C GLU A 249 -19.48 20.08 23.48
N GLY A 250 -19.86 19.33 22.44
CA GLY A 250 -18.95 18.47 21.68
C GLY A 250 -17.72 19.22 21.16
N PHE A 251 -17.90 20.45 20.68
CA PHE A 251 -16.79 21.32 20.26
C PHE A 251 -15.89 21.76 21.40
N GLN A 252 -16.45 22.11 22.57
CA GLN A 252 -15.63 22.51 23.72
C GLN A 252 -14.79 21.33 24.24
N VAL A 253 -15.38 20.14 24.29
CA VAL A 253 -14.63 18.91 24.63
C VAL A 253 -13.55 18.64 23.60
N PHE A 254 -13.83 18.80 22.30
CA PHE A 254 -12.84 18.65 21.23
C PHE A 254 -11.66 19.63 21.37
N LYS A 255 -11.93 20.93 21.56
CA LYS A 255 -10.88 21.95 21.80
C LYS A 255 -10.05 21.63 23.04
N ASN A 256 -10.69 21.19 24.11
CA ASN A 256 -10.00 20.81 25.35
C ASN A 256 -9.18 19.53 25.19
N ALA A 257 -9.65 18.57 24.40
CA ALA A 257 -8.90 17.35 24.07
C ALA A 257 -7.61 17.67 23.31
N LEU A 258 -7.68 18.49 22.25
CA LEU A 258 -6.50 18.94 21.51
C LEU A 258 -5.49 19.68 22.40
N LYS A 259 -5.96 20.57 23.28
CA LYS A 259 -5.08 21.26 24.26
C LYS A 259 -4.37 20.29 25.20
N LYS A 260 -5.08 19.28 25.72
CA LYS A 260 -4.52 18.25 26.61
C LYS A 260 -3.60 17.27 25.88
N LEU A 261 -3.78 17.11 24.58
CA LEU A 261 -2.89 16.39 23.66
C LEU A 261 -1.71 17.27 23.18
N GLU A 262 -1.46 18.42 23.82
CA GLU A 262 -0.30 19.28 23.55
C GLU A 262 -0.25 19.83 22.12
N PHE A 263 -1.43 20.13 21.55
CA PHE A 263 -1.52 20.96 20.35
C PHE A 263 -1.38 22.45 20.75
N PRO A 264 -0.52 23.21 20.07
CA PRO A 264 -0.41 24.65 20.30
C PRO A 264 -1.70 25.35 19.86
N ARG A 265 -2.03 26.48 20.51
CA ARG A 265 -3.26 27.23 20.25
C ARG A 265 -3.36 27.72 18.80
N SER A 266 -2.23 28.07 18.17
CA SER A 266 -2.16 28.45 16.76
C SER A 266 -2.60 27.32 15.83
N GLU A 267 -2.07 26.10 16.02
CA GLU A 267 -2.47 24.94 15.20
C GLU A 267 -3.94 24.59 15.39
N ILE A 268 -4.49 24.71 16.61
CA ILE A 268 -5.94 24.49 16.84
C ILE A 268 -6.79 25.50 16.03
N ALA A 269 -6.35 26.75 15.98
CA ALA A 269 -7.02 27.79 15.21
C ALA A 269 -6.91 27.55 13.69
N GLU A 270 -5.74 27.14 13.20
CA GLU A 270 -5.52 26.77 11.79
C GLU A 270 -6.34 25.52 11.39
N ILE A 271 -6.46 24.51 12.26
CA ILE A 271 -7.38 23.36 12.07
C ILE A 271 -8.82 23.85 11.90
N CYS A 272 -9.27 24.79 12.73
CA CYS A 272 -10.60 25.38 12.61
C CYS A 272 -10.77 26.20 11.31
N GLN A 273 -9.73 26.90 10.85
CA GLN A 273 -9.74 27.62 9.57
C GLN A 273 -9.88 26.66 8.38
N VAL A 274 -9.14 25.54 8.34
CA VAL A 274 -9.27 24.55 7.26
C VAL A 274 -10.67 23.91 7.25
N LEU A 275 -11.22 23.57 8.42
CA LEU A 275 -12.60 23.06 8.52
C LEU A 275 -13.64 24.10 8.04
N ALA A 276 -13.42 25.38 8.35
CA ALA A 276 -14.27 26.46 7.83
C ALA A 276 -14.12 26.63 6.32
N SER A 277 -12.91 26.53 5.76
CA SER A 277 -12.68 26.54 4.31
C SER A 277 -13.48 25.45 3.60
N ILE A 278 -13.52 24.24 4.15
CA ILE A 278 -14.31 23.13 3.59
C ILE A 278 -15.80 23.51 3.53
N LEU A 279 -16.36 24.08 4.60
CA LEU A 279 -17.76 24.52 4.62
C LEU A 279 -18.02 25.64 3.60
N HIS A 280 -17.11 26.61 3.46
CA HIS A 280 -17.20 27.71 2.49
C HIS A 280 -17.07 27.24 1.04
N ILE A 281 -16.22 26.25 0.74
CA ILE A 281 -16.14 25.62 -0.59
C ILE A 281 -17.51 25.05 -1.01
N GLY A 282 -18.25 24.46 -0.06
CA GLY A 282 -19.61 23.98 -0.31
C GLY A 282 -20.60 25.08 -0.72
N GLN A 283 -20.31 26.34 -0.41
CA GLN A 283 -21.13 27.50 -0.76
C GLN A 283 -20.80 28.14 -2.11
N LEU A 284 -19.66 27.82 -2.74
CA LEU A 284 -19.29 28.40 -4.04
C LEU A 284 -20.32 28.06 -5.12
N GLU A 285 -20.83 29.04 -5.85
CA GLU A 285 -21.72 28.85 -7.00
C GLU A 285 -20.98 29.20 -8.29
N PHE A 286 -21.17 28.39 -9.33
CA PHE A 286 -20.49 28.53 -10.62
C PHE A 286 -21.49 28.94 -11.69
N GLU A 287 -21.10 29.87 -12.55
CA GLU A 287 -21.90 30.36 -13.69
C GLU A 287 -21.03 30.43 -14.94
N THR A 288 -21.66 30.30 -16.11
CA THR A 288 -20.98 30.48 -17.40
C THR A 288 -20.95 31.97 -17.76
N THR A 289 -19.76 32.51 -17.94
CA THR A 289 -19.52 33.89 -18.39
C THR A 289 -18.81 33.89 -19.75
N SER A 290 -19.15 34.82 -20.63
CA SER A 290 -18.41 35.06 -21.86
C SER A 290 -17.29 36.06 -21.57
N ASP A 291 -16.03 35.64 -21.69
CA ASP A 291 -14.93 36.59 -21.62
C ASP A 291 -14.68 37.19 -23.00
N THR A 292 -14.70 38.52 -23.09
CA THR A 292 -14.37 39.28 -24.31
C THR A 292 -12.99 39.93 -24.22
N GLN A 293 -12.24 39.70 -23.14
CA GLN A 293 -10.90 40.26 -22.98
C GLN A 293 -9.87 39.36 -23.67
N ALA A 294 -9.17 39.91 -24.66
CA ALA A 294 -8.03 39.26 -25.27
C ALA A 294 -6.86 39.23 -24.27
N THR A 295 -6.44 38.04 -23.83
CA THR A 295 -5.18 37.87 -23.11
C THR A 295 -4.01 37.96 -24.10
N GLY A 296 -2.98 38.74 -23.75
CA GLY A 296 -1.87 39.12 -24.65
C GLY A 296 -0.92 38.00 -25.09
N ASP A 297 -1.19 36.74 -24.74
CA ASP A 297 -0.42 35.55 -25.13
C ASP A 297 -1.05 34.74 -26.27
N ASP A 298 -2.26 35.11 -26.74
CA ASP A 298 -2.89 34.51 -27.93
C ASP A 298 -2.28 35.05 -29.22
N SER A 299 -1.01 34.71 -29.46
CA SER A 299 -0.35 34.87 -30.75
C SER A 299 -0.81 33.76 -31.71
N GLY A 300 -2.08 33.78 -32.10
CA GLY A 300 -2.63 32.83 -33.06
C GLY A 300 -4.02 33.20 -33.54
N GLY A 301 -4.09 33.97 -34.64
CA GLY A 301 -5.21 34.03 -35.59
C GLY A 301 -6.61 34.31 -35.04
N PHE A 302 -7.15 35.48 -35.38
CA PHE A 302 -8.59 35.76 -35.32
C PHE A 302 -9.39 34.61 -35.96
N SER A 303 -9.95 33.72 -35.13
CA SER A 303 -11.01 32.81 -35.56
C SER A 303 -12.33 33.54 -35.37
N HIS A 304 -13.14 33.57 -36.42
CA HIS A 304 -14.41 34.28 -36.52
C HIS A 304 -15.56 33.63 -35.71
N GLU A 305 -15.24 32.78 -34.72
CA GLU A 305 -16.23 32.04 -33.93
C GLU A 305 -16.08 32.36 -32.43
N GLY A 306 -17.05 33.12 -31.90
CA GLY A 306 -17.55 33.05 -30.52
C GLY A 306 -16.57 33.34 -29.37
N GLY A 307 -16.92 34.31 -28.51
CA GLY A 307 -16.21 34.51 -27.23
C GLY A 307 -16.06 33.21 -26.43
N GLN A 308 -14.89 32.98 -25.84
CA GLN A 308 -14.65 31.81 -25.02
C GLN A 308 -15.61 31.82 -23.82
N THR A 309 -16.41 30.77 -23.69
CA THR A 309 -17.25 30.55 -22.51
C THR A 309 -16.38 30.03 -21.37
N VAL A 310 -16.14 30.85 -20.36
CA VAL A 310 -15.36 30.51 -19.17
C VAL A 310 -16.31 30.36 -17.98
N THR A 311 -16.11 29.32 -17.17
CA THR A 311 -16.86 29.14 -15.92
C THR A 311 -16.24 30.03 -14.84
N ALA A 312 -17.04 30.95 -14.30
CA ALA A 312 -16.64 31.85 -13.22
C ALA A 312 -17.41 31.58 -11.93
N VAL A 313 -16.86 32.05 -10.81
CA VAL A 313 -17.51 31.95 -9.50
C VAL A 313 -18.42 33.15 -9.30
N LYS A 314 -19.71 32.88 -9.04
CA LYS A 314 -20.74 33.91 -8.85
C LYS A 314 -20.58 34.66 -7.53
N ASN A 315 -20.26 33.96 -6.44
CA ASN A 315 -20.11 34.52 -5.09
C ASN A 315 -18.64 34.78 -4.72
N LYS A 316 -18.11 35.91 -5.20
CA LYS A 316 -16.71 36.32 -4.99
C LYS A 316 -16.33 36.55 -3.53
N ASP A 317 -17.27 36.96 -2.68
CA ASP A 317 -16.99 37.16 -1.24
C ASP A 317 -16.60 35.85 -0.54
N VAL A 318 -17.31 34.75 -0.86
CA VAL A 318 -17.03 33.42 -0.31
C VAL A 318 -15.70 32.90 -0.85
N LEU A 319 -15.42 33.13 -2.13
CA LEU A 319 -14.14 32.81 -2.73
C LEU A 319 -12.98 33.53 -2.02
N GLY A 320 -13.17 34.81 -1.67
CA GLY A 320 -12.22 35.60 -0.89
C GLY A 320 -11.91 34.98 0.47
N ILE A 321 -12.93 34.48 1.18
CA ILE A 321 -12.76 33.79 2.47
C ILE A 321 -11.93 32.51 2.30
N VAL A 322 -12.26 31.68 1.30
CA VAL A 322 -11.54 30.42 1.03
C VAL A 322 -10.08 30.71 0.67
N ALA A 323 -9.83 31.69 -0.20
CA ALA A 323 -8.49 32.08 -0.62
C ALA A 323 -7.64 32.57 0.56
N ALA A 324 -8.22 33.38 1.44
CA ALA A 324 -7.55 33.89 2.65
C ALA A 324 -7.11 32.77 3.59
N PHE A 325 -8.01 31.82 3.90
CA PHE A 325 -7.68 30.69 4.80
C PHE A 325 -6.72 29.68 4.17
N LEU A 326 -6.78 29.50 2.84
CA LEU A 326 -5.81 28.67 2.12
C LEU A 326 -4.49 29.39 1.86
N GLY A 327 -4.40 30.71 2.10
CA GLY A 327 -3.22 31.53 1.85
C GLY A 327 -2.86 31.67 0.37
N VAL A 328 -3.82 31.60 -0.53
CA VAL A 328 -3.63 31.67 -2.00
C VAL A 328 -4.27 32.93 -2.58
N GLY A 329 -3.84 33.33 -3.78
CA GLY A 329 -4.46 34.44 -4.50
C GLY A 329 -5.91 34.14 -4.91
N THR A 330 -6.81 35.11 -4.74
CA THR A 330 -8.24 34.95 -5.08
C THR A 330 -8.48 34.63 -6.56
N GLN A 331 -7.73 35.29 -7.45
CA GLN A 331 -7.79 35.05 -8.90
C GLN A 331 -7.19 33.70 -9.30
N ASP A 332 -6.11 33.29 -8.65
CA ASP A 332 -5.47 32.00 -8.93
C ASP A 332 -6.40 30.84 -8.54
N LEU A 333 -7.09 30.97 -7.40
CA LEU A 333 -8.12 30.02 -6.97
C LEU A 333 -9.30 29.99 -7.94
N GLN A 334 -9.79 31.15 -8.42
CA GLN A 334 -10.87 31.19 -9.41
C GLN A 334 -10.49 30.47 -10.70
N THR A 335 -9.30 30.78 -11.21
CA THR A 335 -8.80 30.24 -12.48
C THR A 335 -8.59 28.73 -12.36
N THR A 336 -7.96 28.26 -11.28
CA THR A 336 -7.71 26.83 -11.02
C THR A 336 -9.01 26.02 -10.91
N LEU A 337 -10.10 26.60 -10.39
CA LEU A 337 -11.39 25.92 -10.32
C LEU A 337 -12.11 25.82 -11.68
N SER A 338 -11.75 26.66 -12.66
CA SER A 338 -12.42 26.75 -13.97
C SER A 338 -11.91 25.74 -15.01
N TYR A 339 -10.72 25.17 -14.81
CA TYR A 339 -10.13 24.19 -15.74
C TYR A 339 -9.55 22.98 -14.98
N LYS A 340 -9.34 21.88 -15.71
CA LYS A 340 -8.61 20.70 -15.21
C LYS A 340 -7.65 20.19 -16.28
N THR A 341 -6.39 20.11 -15.94
CA THR A 341 -5.33 19.57 -16.77
C THR A 341 -5.28 18.05 -16.64
N LYS A 342 -5.40 17.34 -17.77
CA LYS A 342 -5.29 15.87 -17.84
C LYS A 342 -4.21 15.46 -18.85
N MET A 343 -3.65 14.28 -18.65
CA MET A 343 -2.73 13.65 -19.60
C MET A 343 -3.49 12.73 -20.53
N ILE A 344 -3.55 13.09 -21.81
CA ILE A 344 -4.19 12.29 -22.86
C ILE A 344 -3.08 11.86 -23.80
N HIS A 345 -2.87 10.55 -23.99
CA HIS A 345 -1.85 10.01 -24.89
C HIS A 345 -0.42 10.56 -24.67
N LYS A 346 -0.06 10.86 -23.41
CA LYS A 346 1.23 11.48 -23.00
C LYS A 346 1.40 12.96 -23.38
N GLU A 347 0.32 13.63 -23.75
CA GLU A 347 0.28 15.09 -23.94
C GLU A 347 -0.60 15.75 -22.88
N ARG A 348 -0.22 16.97 -22.48
CA ARG A 348 -0.90 17.73 -21.45
C ARG A 348 -2.02 18.54 -22.09
N VAL A 349 -3.26 18.21 -21.75
CA VAL A 349 -4.45 18.86 -22.28
C VAL A 349 -5.21 19.53 -21.13
N THR A 350 -5.39 20.84 -21.21
CA THR A 350 -6.23 21.62 -20.29
C THR A 350 -7.67 21.59 -20.78
N VAL A 351 -8.55 20.98 -19.99
CA VAL A 351 -9.99 20.95 -20.28
C VAL A 351 -10.67 22.06 -19.48
N MET A 352 -11.31 22.99 -20.18
CA MET A 352 -12.17 23.99 -19.55
C MET A 352 -13.42 23.29 -19.01
N LEU A 353 -13.73 23.51 -17.73
CA LEU A 353 -14.83 22.84 -17.05
C LEU A 353 -16.13 23.63 -17.22
N ASP A 354 -17.25 22.92 -17.35
CA ASP A 354 -18.59 23.49 -17.21
C ASP A 354 -18.91 23.76 -15.72
N PRO A 355 -20.01 24.46 -15.39
CA PRO A 355 -20.37 24.74 -14.00
C PRO A 355 -20.49 23.49 -13.11
N ASN A 356 -20.92 22.35 -13.68
CA ASN A 356 -20.98 21.09 -12.93
C ASN A 356 -19.59 20.48 -12.73
N GLY A 357 -18.73 20.52 -13.75
CA GLY A 357 -17.33 20.12 -13.67
C GLY A 357 -16.54 20.94 -12.65
N ALA A 358 -16.69 22.27 -12.66
CA ALA A 358 -16.05 23.16 -11.70
C ALA A 358 -16.53 22.89 -10.26
N ARG A 359 -17.83 22.59 -10.07
CA ARG A 359 -18.34 22.12 -8.77
C ARG A 359 -17.70 20.80 -8.36
N SER A 360 -17.56 19.84 -9.27
CA SER A 360 -16.91 18.56 -8.97
C SER A 360 -15.44 18.76 -8.58
N HIS A 361 -14.74 19.67 -9.24
CA HIS A 361 -13.35 20.04 -8.91
C HIS A 361 -13.22 20.72 -7.54
N ALA A 362 -14.18 21.60 -7.19
CA ALA A 362 -14.27 22.17 -5.84
C ALA A 362 -14.58 21.12 -4.76
N ASN A 363 -15.46 20.16 -5.07
CA ASN A 363 -15.75 19.00 -4.23
C ASN A 363 -14.49 18.15 -4.00
N GLU A 364 -13.67 17.92 -5.05
CA GLU A 364 -12.39 17.22 -4.98
C GLU A 364 -11.41 17.91 -4.02
N LEU A 365 -11.31 19.24 -4.10
CA LEU A 365 -10.52 20.05 -3.16
C LEU A 365 -11.01 19.88 -1.71
N ALA A 366 -12.33 19.95 -1.47
CA ALA A 366 -12.91 19.80 -0.14
C ALA A 366 -12.66 18.40 0.47
N ARG A 367 -12.83 17.33 -0.32
CA ARG A 367 -12.52 15.95 0.11
C ARG A 367 -11.04 15.81 0.44
N THR A 368 -10.16 16.38 -0.39
CA THR A 368 -8.70 16.33 -0.21
C THR A 368 -8.25 17.03 1.06
N LEU A 369 -8.73 18.27 1.29
CA LEU A 369 -8.43 19.03 2.49
C LEU A 369 -8.84 18.28 3.76
N TYR A 370 -10.03 17.66 3.77
CA TYR A 370 -10.49 16.91 4.92
C TYR A 370 -9.66 15.66 5.18
N SER A 371 -9.39 14.85 4.15
CA SER A 371 -8.58 13.64 4.27
C SER A 371 -7.16 13.96 4.79
N LEU A 372 -6.51 14.99 4.24
CA LEU A 372 -5.18 15.41 4.71
C LEU A 372 -5.22 15.95 6.14
N LEU A 373 -6.29 16.66 6.52
CA LEU A 373 -6.44 17.19 7.87
C LEU A 373 -6.60 16.07 8.92
N VAL A 374 -7.39 15.04 8.61
CA VAL A 374 -7.53 13.88 9.49
C VAL A 374 -6.19 13.15 9.62
N ALA A 375 -5.51 12.88 8.51
CA ALA A 375 -4.19 12.25 8.53
C ALA A 375 -3.16 13.07 9.35
N TYR A 376 -3.16 14.40 9.19
CA TYR A 376 -2.32 15.31 9.97
C TYR A 376 -2.55 15.17 11.48
N ILE A 377 -3.81 15.20 11.90
CA ILE A 377 -4.18 15.14 13.32
C ILE A 377 -3.81 13.79 13.90
N VAL A 378 -4.08 12.69 13.19
CA VAL A 378 -3.72 11.33 13.62
C VAL A 378 -2.21 11.17 13.76
N GLU A 379 -1.43 11.62 12.78
CA GLU A 379 0.04 11.54 12.84
C GLU A 379 0.60 12.44 13.95
N SER A 380 0.06 13.65 14.12
CA SER A 380 0.42 14.56 15.22
C SER A 380 0.14 13.97 16.60
N ILE A 381 -0.95 13.22 16.75
CA ILE A 381 -1.27 12.46 17.96
C ILE A 381 -0.26 11.33 18.16
N ASN A 382 0.02 10.54 17.11
CA ASN A 382 0.95 9.42 17.19
C ASN A 382 2.38 9.86 17.53
N GLN A 383 2.85 11.00 17.03
CA GLN A 383 4.16 11.56 17.40
C GLN A 383 4.30 11.87 18.89
N ARG A 384 3.18 12.16 19.57
CA ARG A 384 3.14 12.49 21.00
C ARG A 384 2.83 11.31 21.91
N LEU A 385 2.20 10.24 21.39
CA LEU A 385 1.75 9.08 22.16
C LEU A 385 2.56 7.81 21.94
N CYS A 386 3.22 7.64 20.79
CA CYS A 386 3.88 6.39 20.44
C CYS A 386 5.19 6.24 21.22
N ALA A 387 5.39 5.09 21.86
CA ALA A 387 6.67 4.73 22.46
C ALA A 387 7.66 4.24 21.37
N PRO A 388 8.99 4.33 21.60
CA PRO A 388 9.98 3.74 20.71
C PRO A 388 9.82 2.22 20.68
N GLU A 389 9.93 1.61 19.49
CA GLU A 389 9.58 0.19 19.27
C GLU A 389 10.40 -0.80 20.11
N GLU A 390 11.62 -0.41 20.50
CA GLU A 390 12.52 -1.20 21.35
C GLU A 390 12.03 -1.30 22.81
N SER A 391 11.28 -0.30 23.28
CA SER A 391 10.74 -0.26 24.64
C SER A 391 9.44 -1.04 24.81
N VAL A 392 8.75 -1.33 23.70
CA VAL A 392 7.50 -2.07 23.73
C VAL A 392 7.84 -3.53 23.99
N ALA A 393 7.20 -4.15 24.98
CA ALA A 393 7.31 -5.59 25.24
C ALA A 393 6.10 -6.34 24.67
N ASN A 394 4.88 -5.95 25.04
CA ASN A 394 3.65 -6.52 24.51
C ASN A 394 2.64 -5.43 24.15
N THR A 395 1.61 -5.82 23.38
CA THR A 395 0.60 -4.89 22.87
C THR A 395 -0.81 -5.44 23.06
N ILE A 396 -1.77 -4.52 23.27
CA ILE A 396 -3.21 -4.81 23.18
C ILE A 396 -3.74 -4.03 21.98
N SER A 397 -4.28 -4.74 20.98
CA SER A 397 -4.84 -4.16 19.76
C SER A 397 -6.37 -4.17 19.81
N ILE A 398 -7.01 -3.03 19.60
CA ILE A 398 -8.47 -2.88 19.55
C ILE A 398 -8.85 -2.58 18.10
N ILE A 399 -9.63 -3.46 17.48
CA ILE A 399 -9.92 -3.43 16.04
C ILE A 399 -11.42 -3.25 15.82
N ASP A 400 -11.80 -2.09 15.27
CA ASP A 400 -13.19 -1.70 15.01
C ASP A 400 -13.30 -1.15 13.58
N PHE A 401 -13.89 -1.94 12.68
CA PHE A 401 -14.20 -1.52 11.31
C PHE A 401 -15.69 -1.20 11.19
N PRO A 402 -16.08 -0.33 10.23
CA PRO A 402 -17.49 -0.10 9.95
C PRO A 402 -18.22 -1.42 9.65
N GLY A 403 -19.49 -1.50 10.03
CA GLY A 403 -20.27 -2.74 9.84
C GLY A 403 -20.58 -2.98 8.36
N PHE A 404 -20.94 -4.23 8.05
CA PHE A 404 -21.39 -4.63 6.71
C PHE A 404 -22.54 -3.74 6.19
N ALA A 405 -22.49 -3.39 4.91
CA ALA A 405 -23.45 -2.50 4.26
C ALA A 405 -24.03 -3.14 2.99
N GLN A 406 -25.34 -3.43 3.03
CA GLN A 406 -26.07 -3.99 1.88
C GLN A 406 -26.24 -2.99 0.73
N GLN A 407 -26.31 -1.69 1.05
CA GLN A 407 -26.47 -0.60 0.09
C GLN A 407 -25.42 0.48 0.33
N ALA A 408 -24.93 1.08 -0.76
CA ALA A 408 -24.01 2.21 -0.68
C ALA A 408 -24.72 3.39 -0.01
N ALA A 409 -24.15 3.90 1.09
CA ALA A 409 -24.71 5.06 1.77
C ALA A 409 -24.50 6.32 0.93
N THR A 410 -23.26 6.55 0.49
CA THR A 410 -22.92 7.52 -0.54
C THR A 410 -23.01 6.86 -1.92
N HIS A 411 -23.12 7.63 -3.00
CA HIS A 411 -23.13 7.07 -4.36
C HIS A 411 -21.79 6.41 -4.79
N SER A 412 -20.83 6.20 -3.86
CA SER A 412 -19.55 5.53 -4.12
C SER A 412 -19.64 4.02 -3.93
N ALA A 413 -19.46 3.28 -5.02
CA ALA A 413 -19.41 1.83 -5.01
C ALA A 413 -18.12 1.30 -4.38
N LEU A 414 -17.01 2.03 -4.56
CA LEU A 414 -15.71 1.64 -4.03
C LEU A 414 -15.71 1.62 -2.49
N ASP A 415 -16.24 2.67 -1.86
CA ASP A 415 -16.29 2.77 -0.39
C ASP A 415 -17.08 1.60 0.23
N GLN A 416 -18.21 1.22 -0.40
CA GLN A 416 -19.01 0.06 0.03
C GLN A 416 -18.23 -1.25 -0.14
N LEU A 417 -17.61 -1.45 -1.31
CA LEU A 417 -16.87 -2.67 -1.63
C LEU A 417 -15.69 -2.88 -0.66
N LEU A 418 -14.90 -1.84 -0.39
CA LEU A 418 -13.76 -1.93 0.51
C LEU A 418 -14.20 -2.22 1.96
N ASN A 419 -15.29 -1.59 2.42
CA ASN A 419 -15.82 -1.86 3.75
C ASN A 419 -16.32 -3.31 3.90
N ASN A 420 -17.07 -3.81 2.92
CA ASN A 420 -17.56 -5.19 2.94
C ASN A 420 -16.43 -6.20 2.80
N ALA A 421 -15.38 -5.89 2.01
CA ALA A 421 -14.17 -6.72 1.91
C ALA A 421 -13.39 -6.79 3.24
N ALA A 422 -13.36 -5.71 4.03
CA ALA A 422 -12.79 -5.73 5.38
C ALA A 422 -13.64 -6.57 6.35
N CYS A 423 -14.97 -6.49 6.27
CA CYS A 423 -15.86 -7.33 7.06
C CYS A 423 -15.63 -8.83 6.74
N GLU A 424 -15.49 -9.20 5.47
CA GLU A 424 -15.15 -10.57 5.04
C GLU A 424 -13.83 -11.05 5.64
N ALA A 425 -12.78 -10.22 5.59
CA ALA A 425 -11.48 -10.56 6.16
C ALA A 425 -11.54 -10.80 7.67
N LEU A 426 -12.22 -9.92 8.42
CA LEU A 426 -12.35 -10.02 9.87
C LEU A 426 -13.22 -11.22 10.27
N TYR A 427 -14.28 -11.51 9.51
CA TYR A 427 -15.11 -12.69 9.74
C TYR A 427 -14.34 -13.98 9.46
N ASN A 428 -13.56 -14.04 8.37
CA ASN A 428 -12.72 -15.21 8.06
C ASN A 428 -11.67 -15.46 9.14
N LEU A 429 -11.03 -14.41 9.65
CA LEU A 429 -10.11 -14.49 10.78
C LEU A 429 -10.78 -15.07 12.04
N THR A 430 -12.06 -14.76 12.24
CA THR A 430 -12.86 -15.29 13.35
C THR A 430 -13.10 -16.78 13.17
N LEU A 431 -13.51 -17.21 11.97
CA LEU A 431 -13.71 -18.63 11.65
C LEU A 431 -12.41 -19.44 11.79
N GLN A 432 -11.29 -18.93 11.25
CA GLN A 432 -9.98 -19.59 11.38
C GLN A 432 -9.54 -19.75 12.84
N ASN A 433 -9.90 -18.80 13.72
CA ASN A 433 -9.57 -18.89 15.15
C ASN A 433 -10.40 -19.95 15.89
N PHE A 434 -11.69 -20.06 15.60
CA PHE A 434 -12.59 -21.01 16.28
C PHE A 434 -12.52 -22.44 15.72
N PHE A 435 -12.27 -22.60 14.41
CA PHE A 435 -12.32 -23.89 13.72
C PHE A 435 -10.93 -24.36 13.30
N ASP A 436 -10.29 -23.72 12.33
CA ASP A 436 -9.10 -24.25 11.62
C ASP A 436 -7.85 -24.35 12.50
N ARG A 437 -7.39 -23.23 13.08
CA ARG A 437 -6.10 -23.19 13.79
C ARG A 437 -6.05 -24.08 15.02
N LYS A 438 -7.20 -24.26 15.68
CA LYS A 438 -7.31 -25.16 16.83
C LYS A 438 -7.36 -26.62 16.41
N ALA A 439 -7.94 -26.93 15.26
CA ALA A 439 -7.97 -28.30 14.73
C ALA A 439 -6.55 -28.80 14.43
N ASP A 440 -5.74 -28.00 13.72
CA ASP A 440 -4.34 -28.37 13.40
C ASP A 440 -3.51 -28.65 14.67
N MET A 441 -3.67 -27.84 15.71
CA MET A 441 -2.96 -28.05 16.99
C MET A 441 -3.40 -29.34 17.69
N LEU A 442 -4.70 -29.64 17.65
CA LEU A 442 -5.26 -30.84 18.28
C LEU A 442 -4.83 -32.11 17.54
N GLU A 443 -4.81 -32.08 16.21
CA GLU A 443 -4.36 -33.20 15.38
C GLU A 443 -2.88 -33.53 15.60
N ASN A 444 -2.01 -32.51 15.69
CA ASN A 444 -0.59 -32.69 15.97
C ASN A 444 -0.31 -33.34 17.33
N GLU A 445 -1.20 -33.14 18.31
CA GLU A 445 -1.12 -33.71 19.64
C GLU A 445 -1.93 -35.01 19.79
N GLU A 446 -2.42 -35.56 18.67
CA GLU A 446 -3.23 -36.79 18.60
C GLU A 446 -4.54 -36.72 19.41
N VAL A 447 -5.10 -35.52 19.58
CA VAL A 447 -6.36 -35.28 20.28
C VAL A 447 -7.53 -35.22 19.28
N SER A 448 -8.34 -36.28 19.24
CA SER A 448 -9.54 -36.29 18.38
C SER A 448 -10.69 -35.46 18.99
N VAL A 449 -11.25 -34.55 18.19
CA VAL A 449 -12.45 -33.76 18.50
C VAL A 449 -13.48 -33.95 17.39
N ALA A 450 -14.77 -33.96 17.73
CA ALA A 450 -15.83 -34.09 16.74
C ALA A 450 -15.83 -32.91 15.75
N ALA A 451 -15.73 -33.20 14.46
CA ALA A 451 -15.80 -32.19 13.41
C ALA A 451 -17.20 -31.55 13.39
N THR A 452 -17.25 -30.21 13.36
CA THR A 452 -18.48 -29.43 13.26
C THR A 452 -18.52 -28.78 11.87
N SER A 453 -19.62 -28.96 11.12
CA SER A 453 -19.80 -28.26 9.84
C SER A 453 -20.11 -26.79 10.09
N TYR A 454 -19.42 -25.89 9.40
CA TYR A 454 -19.66 -24.44 9.44
C TYR A 454 -19.62 -23.84 8.03
N PHE A 455 -20.10 -22.60 7.89
CA PHE A 455 -20.03 -21.86 6.63
C PHE A 455 -18.61 -21.30 6.42
N ASP A 456 -17.93 -21.76 5.38
CA ASP A 456 -16.61 -21.26 4.99
C ASP A 456 -16.74 -20.11 3.98
N ASN A 457 -16.25 -18.93 4.35
CA ASN A 457 -16.22 -17.74 3.49
C ASN A 457 -14.89 -17.58 2.72
N SER A 458 -14.01 -18.58 2.75
CA SER A 458 -12.69 -18.53 2.11
C SER A 458 -12.75 -18.26 0.60
N ASP A 459 -13.81 -18.67 -0.10
CA ASP A 459 -13.98 -18.39 -1.53
C ASP A 459 -14.23 -16.91 -1.84
N ALA A 460 -15.01 -16.23 -0.99
CA ALA A 460 -15.24 -14.78 -1.08
C ALA A 460 -13.94 -14.02 -0.73
N VAL A 461 -13.26 -14.42 0.34
CA VAL A 461 -11.98 -13.82 0.75
C VAL A 461 -10.90 -14.00 -0.31
N ARG A 462 -10.73 -15.22 -0.85
CA ARG A 462 -9.77 -15.50 -1.93
C ARG A 462 -10.16 -14.75 -3.20
N GLY A 463 -11.46 -14.64 -3.50
CA GLY A 463 -11.98 -13.89 -4.62
C GLY A 463 -11.67 -12.39 -4.53
N LEU A 464 -11.84 -11.78 -3.36
CA LEU A 464 -11.69 -10.34 -3.14
C LEU A 464 -10.23 -9.93 -2.87
N LEU A 465 -9.53 -10.65 -1.99
CA LEU A 465 -8.30 -10.21 -1.32
C LEU A 465 -7.03 -10.91 -1.80
N LYS A 466 -7.10 -11.96 -2.63
CA LYS A 466 -5.89 -12.70 -3.06
C LYS A 466 -4.88 -11.74 -3.73
N PRO A 467 -3.63 -11.63 -3.24
CA PRO A 467 -2.64 -10.74 -3.85
C PRO A 467 -2.38 -11.09 -5.32
N GLY A 468 -2.30 -10.06 -6.19
CA GLY A 468 -2.13 -10.17 -7.64
C GLY A 468 -3.33 -10.71 -8.41
N ASN A 469 -4.14 -11.53 -7.74
CA ASN A 469 -5.11 -12.43 -8.33
C ASN A 469 -6.44 -12.38 -7.54
N GLY A 470 -6.82 -11.21 -7.03
CA GLY A 470 -8.07 -10.93 -6.35
C GLY A 470 -8.79 -9.77 -7.02
N LEU A 471 -10.08 -9.58 -6.75
CA LEU A 471 -10.88 -8.52 -7.37
C LEU A 471 -10.26 -7.13 -7.10
N LEU A 472 -9.82 -6.87 -5.87
CA LEU A 472 -9.19 -5.60 -5.52
C LEU A 472 -7.84 -5.39 -6.22
N SER A 473 -7.03 -6.44 -6.37
CA SER A 473 -5.76 -6.32 -7.09
C SER A 473 -5.95 -6.15 -8.60
N ILE A 474 -7.00 -6.74 -9.17
CA ILE A 474 -7.37 -6.55 -10.58
C ILE A 474 -7.86 -5.12 -10.79
N LEU A 475 -8.71 -4.61 -9.90
CA LEU A 475 -9.17 -3.22 -9.95
C LEU A 475 -7.98 -2.26 -9.93
N ASP A 476 -7.01 -2.50 -9.05
CA ASP A 476 -5.76 -1.74 -8.98
C ASP A 476 -4.93 -1.81 -10.26
N ASP A 477 -4.72 -3.01 -10.81
CA ASP A 477 -3.97 -3.21 -12.07
C ASP A 477 -4.66 -2.55 -13.28
N GLN A 478 -6.00 -2.65 -13.38
CA GLN A 478 -6.76 -2.01 -14.46
C GLN A 478 -6.71 -0.47 -14.35
N THR A 479 -6.75 0.04 -13.12
CA THR A 479 -6.61 1.49 -12.85
C THR A 479 -5.23 1.99 -13.25
N ARG A 480 -4.16 1.29 -12.85
CA ARG A 480 -2.77 1.61 -13.23
C ARG A 480 -2.56 1.60 -14.75
N ARG A 481 -3.25 0.70 -15.47
CA ARG A 481 -3.20 0.59 -16.93
C ARG A 481 -4.09 1.61 -17.66
N ASN A 482 -4.77 2.51 -16.94
CA ASN A 482 -5.74 3.48 -17.48
C ASN A 482 -6.80 2.81 -18.39
N ARG A 483 -7.32 1.66 -17.95
CA ARG A 483 -8.37 0.91 -18.66
C ARG A 483 -9.74 1.48 -18.36
N SER A 484 -10.72 1.21 -19.23
CA SER A 484 -12.12 1.64 -19.00
C SER A 484 -12.87 0.68 -18.08
N ASP A 485 -13.92 1.16 -17.41
CA ASP A 485 -14.79 0.39 -16.53
C ASP A 485 -15.31 -0.94 -17.15
N LEU A 486 -15.69 -0.91 -18.44
CA LEU A 486 -16.15 -2.11 -19.15
C LEU A 486 -15.04 -3.15 -19.38
N GLN A 487 -13.79 -2.69 -19.58
CA GLN A 487 -12.63 -3.58 -19.71
C GLN A 487 -12.29 -4.24 -18.37
N PHE A 488 -12.52 -3.52 -17.26
CA PHE A 488 -12.45 -4.11 -15.92
C PHE A 488 -13.51 -5.20 -15.74
N LEU A 489 -14.77 -4.95 -16.11
CA LEU A 489 -15.82 -5.98 -16.03
C LEU A 489 -15.51 -7.22 -16.88
N GLU A 490 -14.98 -7.04 -18.09
CA GLU A 490 -14.55 -8.14 -18.95
C GLU A 490 -13.40 -8.95 -18.33
N SER A 491 -12.49 -8.27 -17.62
CA SER A 491 -11.42 -8.92 -16.85
C SER A 491 -11.97 -9.72 -15.66
N LEU A 492 -12.98 -9.20 -14.97
CA LEU A 492 -13.70 -9.95 -13.93
C LEU A 492 -14.39 -11.19 -14.53
N ARG A 493 -15.04 -11.05 -15.69
CA ARG A 493 -15.70 -12.15 -16.40
C ARG A 493 -14.74 -13.29 -16.71
N LYS A 494 -13.62 -13.02 -17.38
CA LYS A 494 -12.59 -14.04 -17.72
C LYS A 494 -12.04 -14.78 -16.50
N ARG A 495 -12.02 -14.10 -15.35
CA ARG A 495 -11.36 -14.57 -14.14
C ARG A 495 -12.28 -15.30 -13.18
N PHE A 496 -13.52 -14.84 -13.02
CA PHE A 496 -14.44 -15.34 -12.00
C PHE A 496 -15.61 -16.15 -12.58
N GLU A 497 -16.04 -15.89 -13.83
CA GLU A 497 -17.15 -16.62 -14.44
C GLU A 497 -16.84 -18.13 -14.53
N GLY A 498 -17.67 -18.95 -13.87
CA GLY A 498 -17.51 -20.41 -13.81
C GLY A 498 -16.32 -20.92 -12.99
N LYS A 499 -15.50 -20.03 -12.40
CA LYS A 499 -14.28 -20.39 -11.64
C LYS A 499 -14.38 -20.11 -10.14
N ASN A 500 -15.06 -19.03 -9.73
CA ASN A 500 -15.27 -18.70 -8.31
C ASN A 500 -16.78 -18.62 -8.04
N PRO A 501 -17.33 -19.39 -7.08
CA PRO A 501 -18.76 -19.37 -6.77
C PRO A 501 -19.24 -18.07 -6.10
N ALA A 502 -18.32 -17.29 -5.50
CA ALA A 502 -18.65 -16.10 -4.73
C ALA A 502 -18.74 -14.81 -5.56
N ILE A 503 -18.17 -14.75 -6.77
CA ILE A 503 -18.17 -13.52 -7.59
C ILE A 503 -18.86 -13.82 -8.92
N THR A 504 -19.98 -13.14 -9.17
CA THR A 504 -20.75 -13.25 -10.40
C THR A 504 -20.67 -11.93 -11.19
N PRO A 505 -19.89 -11.87 -12.28
CA PRO A 505 -19.80 -10.67 -13.10
C PRO A 505 -21.07 -10.50 -13.96
N GLY A 506 -21.60 -9.28 -14.03
CA GLY A 506 -22.76 -8.97 -14.89
C GLY A 506 -22.41 -8.89 -16.38
N SER A 507 -23.44 -8.67 -17.20
CA SER A 507 -23.30 -8.57 -18.65
C SER A 507 -22.87 -7.16 -19.08
N ALA A 508 -21.78 -7.07 -19.83
CA ALA A 508 -21.28 -5.80 -20.41
C ALA A 508 -22.19 -5.24 -21.51
N ASN A 509 -23.00 -6.09 -22.15
CA ASN A 509 -23.91 -5.72 -23.23
C ASN A 509 -25.36 -6.02 -22.83
N THR A 510 -26.28 -5.12 -23.18
CA THR A 510 -27.72 -5.31 -23.02
C THR A 510 -28.43 -5.15 -24.36
N ARG A 511 -29.52 -5.90 -24.58
CA ARG A 511 -30.42 -5.68 -25.71
C ARG A 511 -31.55 -4.77 -25.24
N LEU A 512 -31.59 -3.54 -25.72
CA LEU A 512 -32.70 -2.63 -25.47
C LEU A 512 -34.01 -3.21 -26.05
N PRO A 513 -35.14 -3.14 -25.32
CA PRO A 513 -36.42 -3.57 -25.86
C PRO A 513 -36.76 -2.74 -27.11
N GLY A 514 -36.90 -3.42 -28.26
CA GLY A 514 -37.15 -2.79 -29.57
C GLY A 514 -35.93 -2.67 -30.51
N SER A 515 -34.73 -3.07 -30.06
CA SER A 515 -33.49 -3.09 -30.86
C SER A 515 -32.94 -4.51 -30.99
N ASN A 516 -32.53 -4.91 -32.20
CA ASN A 516 -31.79 -6.16 -32.44
C ASN A 516 -30.27 -6.02 -32.21
N PHE A 517 -29.78 -4.81 -31.91
CA PHE A 517 -28.38 -4.53 -31.67
C PHE A 517 -28.05 -4.59 -30.18
N TYR A 518 -26.93 -5.22 -29.85
CA TYR A 518 -26.33 -5.15 -28.53
C TYR A 518 -25.79 -3.74 -28.31
N THR A 519 -26.24 -3.09 -27.23
CA THR A 519 -25.75 -1.78 -26.79
C THR A 519 -25.00 -1.93 -25.49
N GLU A 520 -24.03 -1.04 -25.28
CA GLU A 520 -23.25 -1.00 -24.04
C GLU A 520 -24.18 -0.84 -22.83
N ASN A 521 -23.97 -1.68 -21.82
CA ASN A 521 -24.74 -1.63 -20.60
C ASN A 521 -24.20 -0.52 -19.68
N THR A 522 -24.84 0.65 -19.72
CA THR A 522 -24.49 1.80 -18.85
C THR A 522 -24.81 1.56 -17.38
N ALA A 523 -25.55 0.49 -17.05
CA ALA A 523 -25.88 0.05 -15.70
C ALA A 523 -25.26 -1.33 -15.39
N ALA A 524 -24.05 -1.58 -15.91
CA ALA A 524 -23.36 -2.83 -15.62
C ALA A 524 -23.01 -2.95 -14.13
N LEU A 525 -23.27 -4.14 -13.58
CA LEU A 525 -23.11 -4.48 -12.17
C LEU A 525 -22.28 -5.76 -12.06
N PHE A 526 -21.64 -6.00 -10.93
CA PHE A 526 -21.14 -7.32 -10.54
C PHE A 526 -21.61 -7.66 -9.13
N THR A 527 -21.91 -8.93 -8.90
CA THR A 527 -22.45 -9.42 -7.63
C THR A 527 -21.37 -10.16 -6.86
N VAL A 528 -21.23 -9.84 -5.57
CA VAL A 528 -20.39 -10.61 -4.65
C VAL A 528 -21.28 -11.25 -3.60
N LYS A 529 -21.13 -12.56 -3.43
CA LYS A 529 -21.79 -13.36 -2.40
C LYS A 529 -20.97 -13.26 -1.11
N HIS A 530 -21.39 -12.38 -0.23
CA HIS A 530 -20.77 -12.21 1.08
C HIS A 530 -21.36 -13.16 2.13
N PHE A 531 -20.71 -13.30 3.28
CA PHE A 531 -21.23 -14.06 4.43
C PHE A 531 -22.60 -13.54 4.91
N ALA A 532 -22.86 -12.25 4.71
CA ALA A 532 -24.11 -11.59 5.08
C ALA A 532 -25.16 -11.53 3.94
N GLY A 533 -24.85 -12.03 2.74
CA GLY A 533 -25.75 -12.04 1.59
C GLY A 533 -25.11 -11.55 0.29
N GLU A 534 -25.87 -11.61 -0.80
CA GLU A 534 -25.42 -11.15 -2.12
C GLU A 534 -25.55 -9.62 -2.22
N VAL A 535 -24.51 -8.95 -2.72
CA VAL A 535 -24.49 -7.49 -2.93
C VAL A 535 -24.09 -7.18 -4.37
N ASP A 536 -24.89 -6.34 -5.01
CA ASP A 536 -24.64 -5.84 -6.37
C ASP A 536 -23.88 -4.51 -6.34
N TYR A 537 -22.71 -4.47 -6.97
CA TYR A 537 -21.86 -3.29 -7.08
C TYR A 537 -21.91 -2.70 -8.48
N PRO A 538 -22.22 -1.41 -8.66
CA PRO A 538 -22.18 -0.77 -9.96
C PRO A 538 -20.73 -0.59 -10.42
N VAL A 539 -20.48 -0.86 -11.69
CA VAL A 539 -19.14 -0.78 -12.32
C VAL A 539 -18.80 0.66 -12.74
N LYS A 540 -19.82 1.49 -12.94
CA LYS A 540 -19.66 2.86 -13.41
C LYS A 540 -18.77 3.68 -12.47
N ASP A 541 -17.78 4.37 -13.05
CA ASP A 541 -16.83 5.29 -12.41
C ASP A 541 -15.91 4.62 -11.36
N ILE A 542 -15.93 3.29 -11.22
CA ILE A 542 -15.17 2.58 -10.17
C ILE A 542 -13.64 2.68 -10.37
N ILE A 543 -13.18 2.75 -11.63
CA ILE A 543 -11.75 2.93 -11.92
C ILE A 543 -11.29 4.35 -11.57
N GLU A 544 -12.09 5.37 -11.90
CA GLU A 544 -11.78 6.76 -11.54
C GLU A 544 -11.81 6.95 -10.02
N GLU A 545 -12.80 6.38 -9.34
CA GLU A 545 -12.86 6.34 -7.88
C GLU A 545 -11.64 5.66 -7.27
N ASN A 546 -11.16 4.55 -7.86
CA ASN A 546 -9.99 3.82 -7.36
C ASN A 546 -8.67 4.57 -7.59
N GLY A 547 -8.56 5.35 -8.67
CA GLY A 547 -7.37 6.15 -8.95
C GLY A 547 -7.15 7.27 -7.95
N GLU A 548 -8.22 7.77 -7.32
CA GLU A 548 -8.20 8.86 -6.33
C GLU A 548 -7.31 10.05 -6.73
N VAL A 549 -7.27 10.35 -8.03
CA VAL A 549 -6.37 11.31 -8.63
C VAL A 549 -6.78 12.73 -8.26
N ILE A 550 -5.90 13.43 -7.54
CA ILE A 550 -5.94 14.87 -7.31
C ILE A 550 -5.35 15.58 -8.52
N SER A 551 -6.05 16.59 -9.03
CA SER A 551 -5.55 17.47 -10.08
C SER A 551 -4.20 18.12 -9.72
N GLY A 552 -3.22 18.05 -10.62
CA GLY A 552 -1.94 18.77 -10.49
C GLY A 552 -2.11 20.29 -10.41
N ASP A 553 -3.20 20.83 -10.98
CA ASP A 553 -3.49 22.27 -10.92
C ASP A 553 -3.79 22.72 -9.48
N LEU A 554 -4.57 21.92 -8.73
CA LEU A 554 -4.84 22.19 -7.31
C LEU A 554 -3.55 22.16 -6.49
N LEU A 555 -2.62 21.25 -6.80
CA LEU A 555 -1.35 21.15 -6.10
C LEU A 555 -0.42 22.31 -6.42
N ASN A 556 -0.34 22.73 -7.68
CA ASN A 556 0.46 23.88 -8.09
C ASN A 556 -0.06 25.17 -7.45
N MET A 557 -1.39 25.32 -7.36
CA MET A 557 -2.01 26.41 -6.62
C MET A 557 -1.63 26.37 -5.14
N ILE A 558 -1.71 25.19 -4.50
CA ILE A 558 -1.32 25.06 -3.09
C ILE A 558 0.18 25.27 -2.87
N ASN A 559 1.05 24.96 -3.84
CA ASN A 559 2.48 25.27 -3.75
C ASN A 559 2.76 26.79 -3.70
N SER A 560 1.82 27.62 -4.17
CA SER A 560 1.88 29.08 -4.04
C SER A 560 1.32 29.61 -2.71
N THR A 561 0.86 28.72 -1.80
CA THR A 561 0.30 29.13 -0.51
C THR A 561 1.32 29.86 0.33
N LYS A 562 0.86 30.95 0.98
CA LYS A 562 1.61 31.68 2.01
C LYS A 562 1.34 31.16 3.43
N SER A 563 0.44 30.19 3.59
CA SER A 563 0.13 29.56 4.87
C SER A 563 1.07 28.38 5.12
N GLU A 564 1.90 28.49 6.17
CA GLU A 564 2.83 27.42 6.56
C GLU A 564 2.09 26.14 6.95
N PHE A 565 0.93 26.26 7.60
CA PHE A 565 0.11 25.11 7.96
C PHE A 565 -0.43 24.36 6.75
N VAL A 566 -0.95 25.08 5.75
CA VAL A 566 -1.45 24.47 4.51
C VAL A 566 -0.28 23.87 3.71
N ALA A 567 0.87 24.52 3.64
CA ALA A 567 2.08 23.94 3.04
C ALA A 567 2.50 22.64 3.75
N ARG A 568 2.50 22.61 5.09
CA ARG A 568 2.76 21.39 5.88
C ARG A 568 1.70 20.31 5.65
N LEU A 569 0.43 20.69 5.48
CA LEU A 569 -0.68 19.77 5.24
C LEU A 569 -0.51 18.99 3.93
N PHE A 570 -0.08 19.67 2.87
CA PHE A 570 0.17 19.06 1.54
C PHE A 570 1.59 18.50 1.39
N GLY A 571 2.52 18.81 2.30
CA GLY A 571 3.87 18.25 2.33
C GLY A 571 4.02 16.90 3.05
N GLN A 572 2.91 16.28 3.47
CA GLN A 572 2.93 15.02 4.22
C GLN A 572 3.26 13.80 3.35
N GLU A 573 3.84 12.77 3.95
CA GLU A 573 4.04 11.46 3.31
C GLU A 573 2.74 10.79 2.87
N ALA A 574 1.60 11.22 3.43
CA ALA A 574 0.27 10.78 3.02
C ALA A 574 -0.09 11.24 1.59
N LEU A 575 0.53 12.32 1.08
CA LEU A 575 0.33 12.80 -0.28
C LEU A 575 1.45 12.29 -1.19
N ARG A 576 1.09 11.53 -2.23
CA ARG A 576 2.04 11.03 -3.22
C ARG A 576 1.88 11.78 -4.53
N THR A 577 2.89 12.54 -4.93
CA THR A 577 2.87 13.33 -6.16
C THR A 577 3.55 12.58 -7.31
N VAL A 578 2.88 12.50 -8.46
CA VAL A 578 3.45 12.04 -9.72
C VAL A 578 3.95 13.25 -10.51
N THR A 579 5.26 13.32 -10.75
CA THR A 579 5.90 14.38 -11.54
C THR A 579 6.06 13.96 -12.99
N HIS A 580 6.14 14.93 -13.89
CA HIS A 580 6.27 14.65 -15.31
C HIS A 580 7.62 13.98 -15.65
N PRO A 581 7.67 12.90 -16.46
CA PRO A 581 8.91 12.18 -16.76
C PRO A 581 10.03 13.05 -17.38
N LYS A 582 9.66 14.10 -18.13
CA LYS A 582 10.62 15.03 -18.74
C LYS A 582 10.84 16.30 -17.92
N GLU A 583 9.91 16.66 -17.03
CA GLU A 583 9.96 17.89 -16.23
C GLU A 583 9.73 17.57 -14.75
N ARG A 584 10.82 17.34 -14.02
CA ARG A 584 10.74 16.90 -12.61
C ARG A 584 10.16 17.94 -11.65
N SER A 585 10.09 19.21 -12.05
CA SER A 585 9.52 20.31 -11.27
C SER A 585 7.99 20.37 -11.32
N THR A 586 7.37 19.76 -12.33
CA THR A 586 5.93 19.90 -12.57
C THR A 586 5.19 18.68 -12.03
N VAL A 587 4.38 18.88 -10.98
CA VAL A 587 3.48 17.85 -10.45
C VAL A 587 2.27 17.71 -11.36
N MET A 588 2.00 16.51 -11.86
CA MET A 588 0.90 16.25 -12.78
C MET A 588 -0.37 15.84 -12.04
N GLN A 589 -0.21 14.99 -11.04
CA GLN A 589 -1.29 14.35 -10.29
C GLN A 589 -0.77 14.03 -8.89
N ALA A 590 -1.64 13.95 -7.90
CA ALA A 590 -1.32 13.29 -6.65
C ALA A 590 -2.39 12.29 -6.23
N THR A 591 -2.03 11.36 -5.37
CA THR A 591 -2.96 10.46 -4.72
C THR A 591 -2.78 10.56 -3.21
N ILE A 592 -3.88 10.44 -2.48
CA ILE A 592 -3.85 10.38 -1.01
C ILE A 592 -3.67 8.92 -0.63
N SER A 593 -2.79 8.64 0.33
CA SER A 593 -2.61 7.27 0.77
C SER A 593 -3.82 6.80 1.56
N SER A 594 -4.40 5.68 1.14
CA SER A 594 -5.45 4.95 1.89
C SER A 594 -4.86 4.02 2.96
N LYS A 595 -3.53 3.94 3.06
CA LYS A 595 -2.80 3.14 4.04
C LYS A 595 -2.34 4.04 5.19
N PRO A 596 -2.41 3.59 6.46
CA PRO A 596 -1.81 4.31 7.57
C PRO A 596 -0.32 4.57 7.35
N THR A 597 0.18 5.72 7.79
CA THR A 597 1.60 6.10 7.72
C THR A 597 2.50 5.14 8.51
N ARG A 598 1.97 4.59 9.62
CA ARG A 598 2.67 3.69 10.53
C ARG A 598 2.16 2.25 10.40
N ALA A 599 3.01 1.28 10.72
CA ALA A 599 2.64 -0.13 10.77
C ALA A 599 2.39 -0.60 12.23
N PRO A 600 1.61 -1.68 12.45
CA PRO A 600 1.48 -2.32 13.76
C PRO A 600 2.84 -2.76 14.32
N SER A 601 3.07 -2.64 15.63
CA SER A 601 4.41 -2.91 16.22
C SER A 601 4.84 -4.37 16.10
N VAL A 602 3.89 -5.31 16.10
CA VAL A 602 4.14 -6.76 15.88
C VAL A 602 4.78 -7.01 14.51
N MET A 603 4.40 -6.23 13.49
CA MET A 603 4.97 -6.33 12.14
C MET A 603 6.38 -5.75 12.07
N SER A 604 6.67 -4.67 12.80
CA SER A 604 7.98 -4.02 12.76
C SER A 604 9.09 -4.90 13.36
N ARG A 605 8.81 -5.57 14.50
CA ARG A 605 9.79 -6.45 15.19
C ARG A 605 10.29 -7.63 14.37
N LYS A 606 9.44 -8.18 13.49
CA LYS A 606 9.81 -9.28 12.58
C LYS A 606 10.87 -8.86 11.55
N THR A 607 10.91 -7.58 11.19
CA THR A 607 11.89 -7.03 10.25
C THR A 607 13.31 -7.04 10.82
N THR A 608 13.46 -6.96 12.15
CA THR A 608 14.76 -6.79 12.83
C THR A 608 15.36 -8.07 13.41
N ARG A 609 14.56 -9.02 13.93
CA ARG A 609 15.10 -10.26 14.56
C ARG A 609 15.05 -11.51 13.68
N THR A 610 14.17 -11.59 12.69
CA THR A 610 13.93 -12.81 11.88
C THR A 610 14.54 -12.81 10.48
N ALA A 611 15.11 -11.67 10.04
CA ALA A 611 15.70 -11.52 8.70
C ALA A 611 16.91 -12.45 8.42
N ARG A 612 17.48 -13.08 9.44
CA ARG A 612 18.63 -14.00 9.29
C ARG A 612 18.26 -15.48 9.18
N ASN A 613 17.13 -15.93 9.75
CA ASN A 613 16.74 -17.34 9.76
C ASN A 613 15.53 -17.68 8.87
N GLN A 614 14.60 -16.75 8.61
CA GLN A 614 13.43 -17.03 7.75
C GLN A 614 13.74 -17.11 6.25
N ARG A 615 14.86 -16.50 5.79
CA ARG A 615 15.31 -16.62 4.38
C ARG A 615 15.66 -18.06 3.96
N ARG A 616 15.91 -18.95 4.93
CA ARG A 616 16.34 -20.33 4.68
C ARG A 616 15.17 -21.33 4.68
N ILE A 617 14.04 -20.99 5.31
CA ILE A 617 12.84 -21.83 5.37
C ILE A 617 11.83 -21.42 4.28
N GLN A 618 11.72 -20.12 3.97
CA GLN A 618 10.91 -19.65 2.83
C GLN A 618 11.41 -20.18 1.48
N GLN A 619 12.72 -20.45 1.34
CA GLN A 619 13.28 -21.07 0.12
C GLN A 619 12.83 -22.52 -0.09
N TYR A 620 12.46 -23.25 0.95
CA TYR A 620 12.00 -24.64 0.84
C TYR A 620 10.49 -24.75 0.59
N GLN A 621 9.69 -23.84 1.15
CA GLN A 621 8.24 -23.80 0.91
C GLN A 621 7.88 -23.13 -0.43
N GLN A 622 8.64 -22.10 -0.87
CA GLN A 622 8.45 -21.53 -2.22
C GLN A 622 8.78 -22.51 -3.34
N GLN A 623 9.73 -23.43 -3.14
CA GLN A 623 10.06 -24.44 -4.17
C GLN A 623 8.95 -25.48 -4.40
N GLN A 624 8.06 -25.70 -3.44
CA GLN A 624 6.94 -26.64 -3.59
C GLN A 624 5.70 -25.98 -4.20
N ASP A 625 5.42 -24.72 -3.86
CA ASP A 625 4.30 -23.96 -4.46
C ASP A 625 4.63 -23.46 -5.89
N GLU A 626 5.88 -23.11 -6.19
CA GLU A 626 6.32 -22.72 -7.54
C GLU A 626 6.24 -23.88 -8.53
N ALA A 627 6.46 -25.13 -8.10
CA ALA A 627 6.35 -26.31 -8.97
C ALA A 627 4.90 -26.61 -9.40
N ALA A 628 3.91 -26.28 -8.56
CA ALA A 628 2.49 -26.42 -8.87
C ALA A 628 1.97 -25.24 -9.72
N GLN A 629 2.58 -24.07 -9.60
CA GLN A 629 2.27 -22.89 -10.43
C GLN A 629 2.91 -22.94 -11.83
N ASP A 630 4.11 -23.50 -11.98
CA ASP A 630 4.78 -23.67 -13.27
C ASP A 630 4.03 -24.61 -14.24
N GLU A 631 3.24 -25.55 -13.73
CA GLU A 631 2.45 -26.46 -14.56
C GLU A 631 1.15 -25.80 -15.08
N LEU A 632 0.59 -24.83 -14.34
CA LEU A 632 -0.59 -24.06 -14.76
C LEU A 632 -0.24 -22.84 -15.62
N ASP A 633 0.89 -22.15 -15.36
CA ASP A 633 1.33 -20.99 -16.14
C ASP A 633 1.85 -21.38 -17.54
N ARG A 634 2.26 -22.64 -17.76
CA ARG A 634 2.59 -23.16 -19.11
C ARG A 634 1.38 -23.27 -20.05
N LEU A 635 0.16 -23.27 -19.52
CA LEU A 635 -1.07 -23.36 -20.31
C LEU A 635 -1.72 -21.99 -20.57
N SER A 636 -1.21 -20.93 -19.93
CA SER A 636 -1.80 -19.59 -20.02
C SER A 636 -0.73 -18.52 -19.78
N GLU A 637 0.04 -18.15 -20.81
CA GLU A 637 0.24 -16.74 -21.19
C GLU A 637 1.23 -16.57 -22.34
N GLY A 638 0.76 -15.85 -23.37
CA GLY A 638 1.63 -15.00 -24.15
C GLY A 638 1.80 -13.67 -23.42
N ASN A 639 3.07 -13.33 -23.18
CA ASN A 639 3.60 -11.97 -23.09
C ASN A 639 3.33 -11.17 -21.78
N SER A 640 4.26 -11.28 -20.82
CA SER A 640 5.05 -10.13 -20.30
C SER A 640 5.94 -10.53 -19.11
N GLN A 641 7.27 -10.45 -19.28
CA GLN A 641 8.23 -10.50 -18.18
C GLN A 641 8.92 -9.15 -18.03
N SER A 642 8.83 -8.57 -16.83
CA SER A 642 9.86 -7.66 -16.30
C SER A 642 9.91 -7.76 -14.77
N GLY A 643 10.91 -8.47 -14.26
CA GLY A 643 11.24 -8.55 -12.84
C GLY A 643 12.63 -7.97 -12.58
N SER A 644 12.70 -6.69 -12.20
CA SER A 644 13.76 -6.10 -11.36
C SER A 644 13.42 -4.64 -11.09
N GLY A 645 12.89 -4.33 -9.91
CA GLY A 645 12.48 -2.96 -9.57
C GLY A 645 11.80 -2.77 -8.21
N SER A 646 12.17 -3.54 -7.18
CA SER A 646 11.40 -3.58 -5.91
C SER A 646 11.51 -2.32 -5.02
N LYS A 647 12.20 -1.25 -5.44
CA LYS A 647 12.25 0.02 -4.69
C LYS A 647 11.60 1.23 -5.36
N LEU A 648 11.11 1.09 -6.60
CA LEU A 648 10.37 2.15 -7.33
C LEU A 648 8.88 1.82 -7.56
N GLN A 649 8.44 0.58 -7.34
CA GLN A 649 7.07 0.13 -7.65
C GLN A 649 5.98 0.55 -6.65
N ALA A 650 6.31 1.15 -5.50
CA ALA A 650 5.31 1.64 -4.55
C ALA A 650 4.57 2.91 -5.05
N SER A 651 5.04 3.54 -6.12
CA SER A 651 4.57 4.84 -6.63
C SER A 651 3.25 4.78 -7.43
N GLU A 652 2.69 3.61 -7.74
CA GLU A 652 1.58 3.47 -8.71
C GLU A 652 0.34 2.70 -8.21
N GLN A 653 0.23 2.41 -6.90
CA GLN A 653 -0.95 1.70 -6.35
C GLN A 653 -2.11 2.67 -6.12
N GLY A 654 -3.29 2.36 -6.64
CA GLY A 654 -4.56 3.03 -6.34
C GLY A 654 -5.14 2.64 -4.97
N ALA A 655 -6.32 3.16 -4.64
CA ALA A 655 -6.91 3.05 -3.31
C ALA A 655 -7.16 1.60 -2.86
N SER A 656 -7.67 0.74 -3.75
CA SER A 656 -7.92 -0.68 -3.48
C SER A 656 -6.64 -1.46 -3.20
N GLY A 657 -5.57 -1.24 -3.96
CA GLY A 657 -4.27 -1.88 -3.72
C GLY A 657 -3.65 -1.45 -2.37
N GLN A 658 -3.74 -0.16 -2.05
CA GLN A 658 -3.26 0.37 -0.77
C GLN A 658 -4.07 -0.12 0.42
N PHE A 659 -5.40 -0.18 0.29
CA PHE A 659 -6.30 -0.70 1.31
C PHE A 659 -6.06 -2.20 1.53
N LEU A 660 -5.87 -2.97 0.46
CA LEU A 660 -5.55 -4.40 0.53
C LEU A 660 -4.24 -4.64 1.31
N ALA A 661 -3.18 -3.88 1.01
CA ALA A 661 -1.93 -3.96 1.74
C ALA A 661 -2.09 -3.54 3.22
N SER A 662 -3.00 -2.62 3.50
CA SER A 662 -3.31 -2.22 4.86
C SER A 662 -4.06 -3.30 5.65
N LEU A 663 -5.04 -3.95 5.03
CA LEU A 663 -5.83 -5.02 5.62
C LEU A 663 -5.00 -6.29 5.83
N ASP A 664 -4.06 -6.57 4.93
CA ASP A 664 -3.05 -7.62 5.08
C ASP A 664 -2.18 -7.41 6.34
N ASN A 665 -1.80 -6.15 6.66
CA ASN A 665 -1.09 -5.87 7.92
C ASN A 665 -1.96 -6.14 9.16
N VAL A 666 -3.24 -5.77 9.11
CA VAL A 666 -4.19 -6.02 10.22
C VAL A 666 -4.35 -7.53 10.42
N THR A 667 -4.69 -8.28 9.37
CA THR A 667 -4.89 -9.73 9.44
C THR A 667 -3.63 -10.46 9.90
N LYS A 668 -2.44 -10.10 9.39
CA LYS A 668 -1.17 -10.67 9.85
C LYS A 668 -0.84 -10.35 11.31
N SER A 669 -1.19 -9.15 11.79
CA SER A 669 -0.96 -8.78 13.19
C SER A 669 -1.80 -9.60 14.17
N VAL A 670 -3.07 -9.86 13.82
CA VAL A 670 -3.99 -10.65 14.66
C VAL A 670 -3.72 -12.15 14.53
N ALA A 671 -3.37 -12.62 13.33
CA ALA A 671 -3.03 -14.01 13.07
C ALA A 671 -1.62 -14.41 13.59
N ASP A 672 -0.86 -13.48 14.17
CA ASP A 672 0.45 -13.78 14.71
C ASP A 672 0.36 -14.83 15.85
N PRO A 673 1.20 -15.88 15.87
CA PRO A 673 1.14 -16.91 16.92
C PRO A 673 1.36 -16.38 18.35
N SER A 674 2.03 -15.23 18.52
CA SER A 674 2.21 -14.58 19.83
C SER A 674 1.05 -13.68 20.24
N THR A 675 -0.01 -13.61 19.42
CA THR A 675 -1.19 -12.77 19.63
C THR A 675 -2.42 -13.62 19.92
N ASN A 676 -3.00 -13.44 21.09
CA ASN A 676 -4.27 -14.03 21.46
C ASN A 676 -5.44 -13.10 21.05
N SER A 677 -6.50 -13.68 20.49
CA SER A 677 -7.62 -12.93 19.90
C SER A 677 -8.92 -13.11 20.69
N TYR A 678 -9.62 -12.01 20.95
CA TYR A 678 -10.97 -11.94 21.52
C TYR A 678 -11.94 -11.37 20.49
N PHE A 679 -13.18 -11.85 20.50
CA PHE A 679 -14.22 -11.47 19.55
C PHE A 679 -15.45 -10.94 20.28
N VAL A 680 -15.94 -9.78 19.85
CA VAL A 680 -17.17 -9.17 20.39
C VAL A 680 -18.22 -9.10 19.29
N PHE A 681 -19.23 -9.95 19.38
CA PHE A 681 -20.38 -9.97 18.48
C PHE A 681 -21.44 -9.00 18.97
N CYS A 682 -21.60 -7.90 18.24
CA CYS A 682 -22.56 -6.84 18.55
C CYS A 682 -23.81 -7.01 17.69
N LEU A 683 -24.96 -7.28 18.32
CA LEU A 683 -26.23 -7.55 17.66
C LEU A 683 -27.25 -6.41 17.89
N LYS A 684 -28.03 -6.08 16.87
CA LYS A 684 -29.21 -5.21 17.02
C LYS A 684 -30.42 -6.06 17.46
N PRO A 685 -31.22 -5.66 18.47
CA PRO A 685 -32.41 -6.40 18.86
C PRO A 685 -33.60 -6.14 17.94
N ASN A 686 -33.62 -5.01 17.22
CA ASN A 686 -34.66 -4.66 16.25
C ASN A 686 -34.16 -3.56 15.28
N ASP A 687 -34.71 -3.50 14.07
CA ASP A 687 -34.33 -2.49 13.06
C ASP A 687 -34.88 -1.08 13.36
N ARG A 688 -35.97 -1.00 14.16
CA ARG A 688 -36.68 0.24 14.50
C ARG A 688 -36.02 1.06 15.61
N ARG A 689 -34.99 0.54 16.27
CA ARG A 689 -34.30 1.07 17.47
C ARG A 689 -35.20 1.47 18.61
N ILE A 690 -36.28 0.73 18.78
CA ILE A 690 -37.14 0.96 19.92
C ILE A 690 -36.49 0.25 21.10
N ALA A 691 -36.19 1.02 22.15
CA ALA A 691 -35.70 0.50 23.41
C ALA A 691 -36.63 -0.60 23.93
N ASN A 692 -36.05 -1.65 24.54
CA ASN A 692 -36.77 -2.79 25.13
C ASN A 692 -37.63 -3.61 24.14
N GLN A 693 -37.56 -3.34 22.82
CA GLN A 693 -38.18 -4.18 21.80
C GLN A 693 -37.20 -5.23 21.29
N PHE A 694 -37.66 -6.48 21.19
CA PHE A 694 -36.90 -7.58 20.61
C PHE A 694 -37.64 -8.16 19.41
N ASP A 695 -37.01 -8.13 18.25
CA ASP A 695 -37.49 -8.80 17.04
C ASP A 695 -36.70 -10.09 16.82
N SER A 696 -37.35 -11.22 17.11
CA SER A 696 -36.72 -12.53 16.97
C SER A 696 -36.31 -12.85 15.54
N LYS A 697 -36.94 -12.28 14.51
CA LYS A 697 -36.52 -12.50 13.12
C LYS A 697 -35.20 -11.76 12.86
N CYS A 698 -35.14 -10.49 13.24
CA CYS A 698 -33.95 -9.64 13.10
C CYS A 698 -32.72 -10.24 13.81
N VAL A 699 -32.89 -10.71 15.05
CA VAL A 699 -31.79 -11.32 15.83
C VAL A 699 -31.43 -12.69 15.27
N ARG A 700 -32.40 -13.54 14.91
CA ARG A 700 -32.12 -14.87 14.33
C ARG A 700 -31.33 -14.77 13.03
N THR A 701 -31.67 -13.83 12.15
CA THR A 701 -30.91 -13.61 10.92
C THR A 701 -29.45 -13.27 11.24
N GLN A 702 -29.18 -12.40 12.22
CA GLN A 702 -27.79 -12.10 12.61
C GLN A 702 -27.07 -13.29 13.27
N VAL A 703 -27.77 -14.07 14.11
CA VAL A 703 -27.24 -15.31 14.71
C VAL A 703 -26.81 -16.30 13.63
N GLN A 704 -27.60 -16.43 12.56
CA GLN A 704 -27.31 -17.24 11.39
C GLN A 704 -26.15 -16.66 10.57
N THR A 705 -26.17 -15.37 10.28
CA THR A 705 -25.14 -14.68 9.49
C THR A 705 -23.75 -14.80 10.13
N PHE A 706 -23.64 -14.70 11.45
CA PHE A 706 -22.36 -14.82 12.16
C PHE A 706 -22.01 -16.26 12.56
N GLY A 707 -22.82 -17.26 12.21
CA GLY A 707 -22.56 -18.67 12.56
C GLY A 707 -22.48 -18.93 14.07
N ILE A 708 -23.26 -18.18 14.88
CA ILE A 708 -23.15 -18.21 16.35
C ILE A 708 -23.52 -19.60 16.90
N ALA A 709 -24.48 -20.29 16.26
CA ALA A 709 -24.90 -21.62 16.67
C ALA A 709 -23.79 -22.66 16.45
N GLU A 710 -23.15 -22.63 15.29
CA GLU A 710 -22.04 -23.50 14.92
C GLU A 710 -20.83 -23.27 15.82
N ILE A 711 -20.49 -22.00 16.11
CA ILE A 711 -19.42 -21.65 17.06
C ILE A 711 -19.75 -22.19 18.46
N SER A 712 -20.99 -22.01 18.92
CA SER A 712 -21.44 -22.52 20.23
C SER A 712 -21.38 -24.05 20.32
N GLN A 713 -21.76 -24.76 19.25
CA GLN A 713 -21.66 -26.22 19.18
C GLN A 713 -20.20 -26.70 19.19
N ARG A 714 -19.32 -26.03 18.44
CA ARG A 714 -17.88 -26.34 18.42
C ARG A 714 -17.25 -26.16 19.80
N LEU A 715 -17.56 -25.06 20.48
CA LEU A 715 -17.06 -24.75 21.83
C LEU A 715 -17.60 -25.71 22.89
N ARG A 716 -18.84 -26.20 22.75
CA ARG A 716 -19.37 -27.24 23.64
C ARG A 716 -18.56 -28.53 23.58
N SER A 717 -18.13 -28.93 22.37
CA SER A 717 -17.37 -30.17 22.19
C SER A 717 -15.94 -30.07 22.73
N ALA A 718 -15.31 -28.90 22.57
CA ALA A 718 -13.95 -28.64 23.01
C ALA A 718 -13.70 -27.13 23.10
N ASP A 719 -13.62 -26.61 24.33
CA ASP A 719 -13.25 -25.22 24.64
C ASP A 719 -11.80 -25.13 25.12
N PHE A 720 -10.87 -25.52 24.24
CA PHE A 720 -9.45 -25.39 24.52
C PHE A 720 -8.98 -23.99 24.09
N SER A 721 -8.57 -23.18 25.05
CA SER A 721 -8.03 -21.84 24.81
C SER A 721 -6.51 -21.79 24.86
N LEU A 722 -5.91 -22.78 25.53
CA LEU A 722 -4.50 -22.78 25.92
C LEU A 722 -3.92 -24.19 25.74
N PHE A 723 -2.65 -24.26 25.38
CA PHE A 723 -1.85 -25.48 25.39
C PHE A 723 -0.64 -25.24 26.28
N LEU A 724 -0.42 -26.11 27.27
CA LEU A 724 0.72 -26.07 28.16
C LEU A 724 1.55 -27.35 28.02
N PRO A 725 2.85 -27.27 27.74
CA PRO A 725 3.74 -28.43 27.83
C PRO A 725 3.69 -29.04 29.24
N PHE A 726 3.91 -30.35 29.36
CA PHE A 726 3.78 -31.04 30.66
C PHE A 726 4.62 -30.40 31.78
N GLY A 727 5.86 -30.02 31.50
CA GLY A 727 6.72 -29.35 32.48
C GLY A 727 6.17 -27.99 32.95
N GLU A 728 5.55 -27.20 32.06
CA GLU A 728 4.93 -25.92 32.44
C GLU A 728 3.67 -26.15 33.28
N PHE A 729 2.83 -27.11 32.88
CA PHE A 729 1.63 -27.48 33.60
C PHE A 729 1.92 -27.96 35.03
N LEU A 730 2.88 -28.87 35.18
CA LEU A 730 3.25 -29.45 36.48
C LEU A 730 3.87 -28.41 37.41
N GLY A 731 4.65 -27.48 36.85
CA GLY A 731 5.21 -26.34 37.58
C GLY A 731 4.16 -25.36 38.07
N LEU A 732 3.08 -25.12 37.30
CA LEU A 732 1.95 -24.29 37.76
C LEU A 732 1.07 -25.01 38.78
N ALA A 733 1.01 -26.35 38.76
CA ALA A 733 0.19 -27.15 39.66
C ALA A 733 0.87 -27.44 41.02
N ASP A 734 2.08 -26.93 41.29
CA ASP A 734 2.89 -27.18 42.49
C ASP A 734 3.04 -28.68 42.83
N SER A 735 3.08 -29.53 41.80
CA SER A 735 3.03 -31.00 41.93
C SER A 735 4.38 -31.67 42.19
N ASP A 736 5.44 -30.89 42.41
CA ASP A 736 6.83 -31.36 42.50
C ASP A 736 7.14 -32.26 43.71
N THR A 737 6.24 -32.37 44.69
CA THR A 737 6.61 -32.92 46.01
C THR A 737 6.20 -34.36 46.28
N ILE A 738 5.36 -35.04 45.48
CA ILE A 738 4.75 -36.32 45.95
C ILE A 738 4.73 -37.50 44.96
N LEU A 739 5.04 -37.34 43.66
CA LEU A 739 4.80 -38.45 42.70
C LEU A 739 6.00 -38.95 41.86
N VAL A 740 6.19 -40.27 41.88
CA VAL A 740 7.12 -41.01 40.99
C VAL A 740 6.32 -41.54 39.79
N GLY A 741 6.66 -41.11 38.58
CA GLY A 741 5.98 -41.46 37.33
C GLY A 741 6.51 -40.62 36.16
N THR A 742 6.10 -40.95 34.94
CA THR A 742 6.37 -40.11 33.76
C THR A 742 5.64 -38.77 33.87
N GLU A 743 6.11 -37.72 33.18
CA GLU A 743 5.46 -36.39 33.23
C GLU A 743 3.97 -36.46 32.87
N ARG A 744 3.61 -37.31 31.90
CA ARG A 744 2.23 -37.55 31.47
C ARG A 744 1.37 -38.18 32.58
N GLU A 745 1.86 -39.24 33.25
CA GLU A 745 1.13 -39.89 34.34
C GLU A 745 0.86 -38.94 35.51
N ARG A 746 1.83 -38.06 35.81
CA ARG A 746 1.67 -37.03 36.85
C ARG A 746 0.57 -36.04 36.47
N VAL A 747 0.53 -35.63 35.21
CA VAL A 747 -0.52 -34.75 34.70
C VAL A 747 -1.90 -35.41 34.74
N GLU A 748 -2.00 -36.68 34.33
CA GLU A 748 -3.25 -37.45 34.38
C GLU A 748 -3.85 -37.46 35.79
N LEU A 749 -3.03 -37.68 36.82
CA LEU A 749 -3.45 -37.67 38.21
C LEU A 749 -3.88 -36.29 38.72
N VAL A 750 -3.20 -35.22 38.30
CA VAL A 750 -3.62 -33.84 38.64
C VAL A 750 -4.96 -33.51 38.00
N VAL A 751 -5.18 -33.91 36.74
CA VAL A 751 -6.46 -33.68 36.04
C VAL A 751 -7.59 -34.47 36.69
N GLU A 752 -7.34 -35.71 37.12
CA GLU A 752 -8.30 -36.53 37.87
C GLU A 752 -8.63 -35.93 39.24
N ASP A 753 -7.63 -35.46 40.00
CA ASP A 753 -7.82 -34.80 41.31
C ASP A 753 -8.68 -33.54 41.21
N LYS A 754 -8.51 -32.76 40.12
CA LYS A 754 -9.26 -31.52 39.90
C LYS A 754 -10.68 -31.72 39.35
N HIS A 755 -11.05 -32.94 38.97
CA HIS A 755 -12.40 -33.28 38.47
C HIS A 755 -12.87 -32.38 37.30
N TRP A 756 -11.95 -31.96 36.42
CA TRP A 756 -12.34 -31.14 35.26
C TRP A 756 -13.07 -31.95 34.19
N SER A 757 -13.95 -31.26 33.48
CA SER A 757 -14.72 -31.86 32.40
C SER A 757 -13.84 -32.13 31.17
N SER A 758 -14.10 -33.23 30.47
CA SER A 758 -13.30 -33.66 29.31
C SER A 758 -13.39 -32.73 28.09
N ASN A 759 -14.34 -31.80 28.09
CA ASN A 759 -14.50 -30.71 27.11
C ASN A 759 -13.68 -29.46 27.46
N GLU A 760 -13.23 -29.34 28.71
CA GLU A 760 -12.39 -28.23 29.18
C GLU A 760 -10.91 -28.62 29.30
N VAL A 761 -10.61 -29.92 29.45
CA VAL A 761 -9.24 -30.43 29.53
C VAL A 761 -9.03 -31.69 28.69
N ARG A 762 -7.94 -31.72 27.91
CA ARG A 762 -7.47 -32.90 27.18
C ARG A 762 -5.95 -33.03 27.25
N ILE A 763 -5.49 -34.26 27.41
CA ILE A 763 -4.07 -34.59 27.49
C ILE A 763 -3.62 -35.04 26.09
N GLY A 764 -2.66 -34.32 25.53
CA GLY A 764 -2.04 -34.61 24.24
C GLY A 764 -0.84 -35.53 24.36
N SER A 765 0.02 -35.54 23.35
CA SER A 765 1.24 -36.32 23.31
C SER A 765 2.41 -35.62 24.02
N THR A 766 2.49 -34.29 23.96
CA THR A 766 3.57 -33.47 24.54
C THR A 766 3.11 -32.45 25.60
N GLY A 767 1.80 -32.23 25.72
CA GLY A 767 1.25 -31.28 26.68
C GLY A 767 -0.24 -31.47 26.96
N VAL A 768 -0.83 -30.46 27.60
CA VAL A 768 -2.22 -30.43 28.04
C VAL A 768 -2.94 -29.25 27.41
N PHE A 769 -4.09 -29.52 26.79
CA PHE A 769 -5.04 -28.51 26.38
C PHE A 769 -5.94 -28.16 27.54
N LEU A 770 -6.06 -26.87 27.82
CA LEU A 770 -6.85 -26.33 28.91
C LEU A 770 -7.79 -25.22 28.42
N SER A 771 -8.98 -25.20 29.01
CA SER A 771 -9.84 -24.01 29.02
C SER A 771 -9.24 -22.92 29.90
N GLU A 772 -9.60 -21.67 29.63
CA GLU A 772 -9.08 -20.52 30.35
C GLU A 772 -9.50 -20.56 31.82
N ARG A 773 -10.68 -21.14 32.10
CA ARG A 773 -11.16 -21.39 33.46
C ARG A 773 -10.23 -22.33 34.22
N CYS A 774 -9.88 -23.47 33.63
CA CYS A 774 -8.98 -24.45 34.25
C CYS A 774 -7.58 -23.87 34.46
N TRP A 775 -7.07 -23.09 33.49
CA TRP A 775 -5.79 -22.42 33.64
C TRP A 775 -5.79 -21.39 34.78
N MET A 776 -6.80 -20.52 34.87
CA MET A 776 -6.91 -19.55 35.97
C MET A 776 -6.99 -20.23 37.34
N GLU A 777 -7.63 -21.41 37.41
CA GLU A 777 -7.73 -22.22 38.62
C GLU A 777 -6.36 -22.82 39.03
N ILE A 778 -5.63 -23.40 38.08
CA ILE A 778 -4.28 -23.95 38.33
C ILE A 778 -3.31 -22.85 38.73
N ALA A 779 -3.30 -21.74 37.99
CA ALA A 779 -2.39 -20.63 38.23
C ALA A 779 -2.73 -19.82 39.49
N GLN A 780 -3.76 -20.23 40.26
CA GLN A 780 -4.26 -19.54 41.47
C GLN A 780 -4.64 -18.07 41.20
N LEU A 781 -5.08 -17.78 39.97
CA LEU A 781 -5.47 -16.43 39.53
C LEU A 781 -6.96 -16.14 39.73
N SER A 782 -7.75 -17.15 40.14
CA SER A 782 -9.19 -17.04 40.40
C SER A 782 -9.53 -16.05 41.52
N ASP A 783 -8.66 -15.89 42.53
CA ASP A 783 -8.87 -14.94 43.64
C ASP A 783 -8.49 -13.49 43.28
N SER A 784 -7.56 -13.28 42.34
CA SER A 784 -7.17 -11.93 41.89
C SER A 784 -8.27 -11.23 41.07
N ALA A 785 -9.13 -11.98 40.39
CA ALA A 785 -10.29 -11.43 39.67
C ALA A 785 -11.37 -10.87 40.62
N SER A 786 -11.43 -11.35 41.87
CA SER A 786 -12.44 -10.96 42.87
C SER A 786 -11.96 -9.89 43.86
N ALA A 787 -10.66 -9.56 43.88
CA ALA A 787 -10.03 -8.74 44.91
C ALA A 787 -10.11 -7.21 44.68
N THR A 788 -10.57 -6.73 43.52
CA THR A 788 -10.65 -5.28 43.24
C THR A 788 -11.92 -4.60 43.78
N GLY A 789 -12.80 -5.33 44.47
CA GLY A 789 -14.07 -4.83 45.00
C GLY A 789 -14.15 -4.50 46.50
N ARG A 790 -13.07 -4.62 47.29
CA ARG A 790 -13.12 -4.43 48.76
C ARG A 790 -12.25 -3.28 49.28
N TYR A 791 -12.66 -2.05 49.01
CA TYR A 791 -12.47 -0.95 49.96
C TYR A 791 -13.65 0.00 49.87
N ASN A 792 -14.64 -0.20 50.73
CA ASN A 792 -15.44 0.86 51.35
C ASN A 792 -16.19 0.24 52.54
N LEU A 793 -15.86 0.70 53.75
CA LEU A 793 -16.60 0.37 54.97
C LEU A 793 -18.03 0.97 54.89
N PRO A 794 -19.05 0.30 55.46
CA PRO A 794 -20.41 0.82 55.49
C PRO A 794 -20.62 1.78 56.65
N SER A 795 -21.25 2.93 56.36
CA SER A 795 -21.87 3.81 57.36
C SER A 795 -23.38 3.65 57.27
N ASP A 796 -23.97 3.52 58.44
CA ASP A 796 -25.32 3.05 58.76
C ASP A 796 -26.45 4.04 58.45
N ALA A 797 -27.64 3.46 58.19
CA ALA A 797 -29.04 3.90 58.20
C ALA A 797 -29.48 5.38 58.02
N GLY A 798 -30.54 5.57 57.22
CA GLY A 798 -31.59 6.56 57.56
C GLY A 798 -32.39 7.22 56.43
N ASP A 799 -33.48 6.57 56.03
CA ASP A 799 -34.80 7.12 55.69
C ASP A 799 -35.08 7.83 54.34
N GLY A 800 -36.28 7.56 53.81
CA GLY A 800 -36.66 7.75 52.41
C GLY A 800 -37.47 9.00 52.04
N LEU A 801 -37.65 9.17 50.73
CA LEU A 801 -38.87 9.58 49.99
C LEU A 801 -38.52 9.85 48.50
N THR A 802 -39.30 9.27 47.59
CA THR A 802 -39.25 9.34 46.11
C THR A 802 -40.05 10.54 45.54
N PRO A 803 -40.17 10.78 44.20
CA PRO A 803 -39.17 10.95 43.14
C PRO A 803 -39.46 12.18 42.22
N GLN A 804 -38.48 12.69 41.45
CA GLN A 804 -38.80 13.45 40.21
C GLN A 804 -37.70 13.37 39.14
N ASP A 805 -38.16 13.17 37.91
CA ASP A 805 -37.44 12.88 36.67
C ASP A 805 -36.41 13.92 36.22
N THR A 806 -35.23 13.47 35.78
CA THR A 806 -34.50 13.92 34.58
C THR A 806 -33.31 12.98 34.27
N PRO A 807 -33.04 12.61 33.00
CA PRO A 807 -32.09 11.53 32.70
C PRO A 807 -30.73 12.06 32.22
N PHE A 808 -29.86 12.54 33.12
CA PHE A 808 -28.43 12.71 32.83
C PHE A 808 -27.65 12.85 34.15
N ALA A 809 -27.32 11.72 34.77
CA ALA A 809 -26.46 11.68 35.95
C ALA A 809 -25.55 10.45 35.89
N ALA A 810 -24.33 10.64 35.38
CA ALA A 810 -23.14 9.84 35.69
C ALA A 810 -21.87 10.58 35.19
N SER A 811 -21.58 11.74 35.76
CA SER A 811 -20.23 12.35 35.74
C SER A 811 -20.17 13.62 36.62
N LYS A 812 -20.28 13.46 37.95
CA LYS A 812 -19.92 14.56 38.86
C LYS A 812 -19.46 14.09 40.25
N GLU A 813 -18.28 13.49 40.28
CA GLU A 813 -17.30 13.70 41.35
C GLU A 813 -16.01 14.11 40.60
N ARG A 814 -15.38 15.26 40.77
CA ARG A 814 -15.11 16.07 41.97
C ARG A 814 -15.13 17.56 41.60
N LEU A 815 -15.97 18.35 42.25
CA LEU A 815 -15.74 19.78 42.48
C LEU A 815 -16.50 20.16 43.75
N LEU A 816 -15.77 20.26 44.87
CA LEU A 816 -16.14 21.12 45.99
C LEU A 816 -15.18 22.31 45.95
N SER A 817 -15.76 23.50 45.99
CA SER A 817 -15.10 24.81 46.01
C SER A 817 -15.48 25.55 47.30
N ALA A 818 -14.65 26.53 47.65
CA ALA A 818 -14.69 27.48 48.77
C ALA A 818 -14.21 26.90 50.11
N GLY A 819 -13.34 27.56 50.88
CA GLY A 819 -12.75 28.88 50.78
C GLY A 819 -12.21 29.22 52.17
N ASN A 820 -11.02 29.81 52.27
CA ASN A 820 -10.61 30.60 53.42
C ASN A 820 -9.34 31.37 53.07
N THR A 821 -9.47 32.69 52.94
CA THR A 821 -8.38 33.63 53.14
C THR A 821 -8.10 33.75 54.66
N PRO A 822 -6.90 34.22 55.04
CA PRO A 822 -6.85 35.63 55.43
C PRO A 822 -5.62 36.40 54.91
N LEU A 823 -5.87 37.71 54.73
CA LEU A 823 -4.96 38.85 54.62
C LEU A 823 -3.59 38.72 55.34
N VAL A 824 -2.52 39.28 54.75
CA VAL A 824 -1.61 40.29 55.39
C VAL A 824 -0.88 41.12 54.28
N TYR A 825 -0.82 42.45 54.50
CA TYR A 825 0.06 43.50 53.91
C TYR A 825 1.48 43.00 53.51
N GLY A 826 2.16 43.44 52.44
CA GLY A 826 2.47 44.82 52.06
C GLY A 826 3.90 45.21 52.51
N GLU A 827 4.92 45.12 51.63
CA GLU A 827 6.09 46.02 51.69
C GLU A 827 6.93 46.07 50.39
N LYS A 828 7.55 47.23 50.18
CA LYS A 828 8.21 47.77 48.98
C LYS A 828 9.71 47.43 48.87
N GLY A 829 10.23 47.54 47.64
CA GLY A 829 11.63 47.88 47.31
C GLY A 829 12.34 46.73 46.58
N LYS A 830 13.04 46.92 45.45
CA LYS A 830 13.83 48.04 44.95
C LYS A 830 14.01 47.93 43.42
N ASN A 831 14.16 49.10 42.80
CA ASN A 831 14.44 49.33 41.38
C ASN A 831 15.76 48.69 40.90
N GLY A 832 15.76 48.20 39.67
CA GLY A 832 16.95 47.97 38.84
C GLY A 832 16.63 48.35 37.39
N TYR A 833 17.25 49.42 36.92
CA TYR A 833 17.05 50.11 35.65
C TYR A 833 18.03 49.57 34.60
N PHE A 834 17.55 48.96 33.51
CA PHE A 834 18.30 48.79 32.24
C PHE A 834 17.33 48.80 31.06
N GLY A 835 17.75 49.48 29.97
CA GLY A 835 16.92 50.02 28.88
C GLY A 835 16.44 49.03 27.80
N PRO A 836 15.80 49.57 26.74
CA PRO A 836 15.00 48.81 25.80
C PRO A 836 15.87 48.30 24.64
N ASP A 837 16.10 47.00 24.60
CA ASP A 837 16.27 46.20 23.37
C ASP A 837 16.70 44.78 23.78
N GLY A 838 15.75 43.84 23.76
CA GLY A 838 16.02 42.46 24.13
C GLY A 838 14.77 41.62 24.30
N SER A 839 14.18 41.18 23.19
CA SER A 839 13.51 39.88 23.02
C SER A 839 12.73 39.30 24.23
N ASP A 840 11.48 39.71 24.39
CA ASP A 840 10.52 39.02 25.27
C ASP A 840 9.77 37.92 24.50
N ALA A 841 10.37 36.74 24.42
CA ALA A 841 9.69 35.49 24.04
C ALA A 841 9.46 34.56 25.24
N ARG A 842 9.62 35.05 26.47
CA ARG A 842 9.42 34.28 27.69
C ARG A 842 8.87 35.18 28.80
N SER A 843 7.56 35.47 28.77
CA SER A 843 6.69 35.58 29.96
C SER A 843 5.26 36.02 29.60
N GLU A 844 4.49 35.17 28.92
CA GLU A 844 3.01 35.26 28.93
C GLU A 844 2.32 33.91 29.21
N ALA A 845 3.07 32.89 29.63
CA ALA A 845 2.50 31.61 30.02
C ALA A 845 1.72 31.67 31.37
N GLY A 846 1.89 32.73 32.16
CA GLY A 846 1.32 32.83 33.51
C GLY A 846 -0.12 33.35 33.60
N VAL A 847 -0.63 34.08 32.59
CA VAL A 847 -1.95 34.75 32.68
C VAL A 847 -3.02 34.02 31.84
N SER A 848 -2.63 33.04 31.02
CA SER A 848 -3.53 32.33 30.10
C SER A 848 -4.17 31.04 30.66
N ALA A 849 -4.04 30.77 31.97
CA ALA A 849 -4.47 29.53 32.60
C ALA A 849 -5.93 29.52 33.09
N PHE A 850 -6.62 30.66 33.10
CA PHE A 850 -8.06 30.72 33.42
C PHE A 850 -8.88 31.02 32.15
N GLY A 851 -9.81 30.12 31.84
CA GLY A 851 -10.49 30.01 30.56
C GLY A 851 -11.28 31.25 30.14
N GLY A 852 -11.19 31.60 28.85
CA GLY A 852 -12.01 32.65 28.24
C GLY A 852 -11.36 33.43 27.09
N GLY A 853 -10.10 33.21 26.75
CA GLY A 853 -9.43 33.92 25.66
C GLY A 853 -9.83 33.40 24.26
N ASP A 854 -10.13 34.33 23.34
CA ASP A 854 -10.30 34.08 21.91
C ASP A 854 -9.01 33.48 21.31
N MET A 855 -9.13 32.36 20.60
CA MET A 855 -7.99 31.64 19.99
C MET A 855 -7.40 32.40 18.79
N PHE A 856 -8.14 33.35 18.21
CA PHE A 856 -7.74 34.11 17.03
C PHE A 856 -7.11 35.47 17.35
N LYS A 857 -7.00 35.85 18.63
CA LYS A 857 -6.56 37.20 19.04
C LYS A 857 -5.17 37.63 18.53
N ASN A 858 -4.29 36.66 18.26
CA ASN A 858 -2.92 36.90 17.77
C ASN A 858 -2.69 36.40 16.34
N LEU A 859 -3.76 36.06 15.61
CA LEU A 859 -3.70 35.63 14.21
C LEU A 859 -4.08 36.80 13.29
N ASP A 860 -3.52 36.82 12.08
CA ASP A 860 -3.85 37.81 11.05
C ASP A 860 -5.37 37.84 10.82
N THR A 861 -5.95 39.04 10.75
CA THR A 861 -7.38 39.19 10.44
C THR A 861 -7.68 38.68 9.03
N ARG A 862 -8.94 38.35 8.72
CA ARG A 862 -9.32 37.88 7.38
C ARG A 862 -8.90 38.83 6.26
N GLU A 863 -9.05 40.13 6.49
CA GLU A 863 -8.66 41.17 5.51
C GLU A 863 -7.13 41.16 5.32
N GLN A 864 -6.36 41.11 6.40
CA GLN A 864 -4.89 41.00 6.33
C GLN A 864 -4.43 39.68 5.67
N MET A 865 -5.10 38.56 5.92
CA MET A 865 -4.82 37.28 5.26
C MET A 865 -5.14 37.34 3.77
N ALA A 866 -6.26 37.98 3.39
CA ALA A 866 -6.64 38.18 1.99
C ALA A 866 -5.69 39.15 1.28
N GLU A 867 -5.26 40.23 1.93
CA GLU A 867 -4.23 41.16 1.44
C GLU A 867 -2.91 40.44 1.27
N ARG A 868 -2.42 39.72 2.28
CA ARG A 868 -1.21 38.90 2.17
C ARG A 868 -1.33 37.87 1.06
N GLY A 869 -2.48 37.21 0.87
CA GLY A 869 -2.70 36.26 -0.23
C GLY A 869 -2.76 36.92 -1.62
N ASN A 870 -3.34 38.12 -1.72
CA ASN A 870 -3.52 38.89 -2.95
C ASN A 870 -2.39 39.87 -3.27
N GLU A 871 -1.47 40.11 -2.33
CA GLU A 871 -0.13 40.60 -2.60
C GLU A 871 0.48 39.56 -3.54
N LYS A 872 0.21 39.69 -4.85
CA LYS A 872 1.24 39.47 -5.85
C LYS A 872 2.44 40.13 -5.22
N SER A 873 3.53 39.39 -5.02
CA SER A 873 4.81 40.02 -4.75
C SER A 873 4.82 41.26 -5.62
N LEU A 874 4.72 42.44 -5.01
CA LEU A 874 5.06 43.65 -5.71
C LEU A 874 6.39 43.24 -6.33
N GLU A 875 6.46 43.29 -7.64
CA GLU A 875 7.71 43.66 -8.26
C GLU A 875 8.01 45.05 -7.66
N GLU A 876 8.46 45.07 -6.38
CA GLU A 876 9.62 45.85 -6.03
C GLU A 876 10.52 45.58 -7.21
N VAL A 877 10.77 46.63 -7.99
CA VAL A 877 11.99 46.69 -8.78
C VAL A 877 13.03 46.19 -7.79
N GLU A 878 13.43 44.93 -7.97
CA GLU A 878 14.46 44.33 -7.18
C GLU A 878 15.61 45.31 -7.37
N GLU A 879 15.87 46.16 -6.37
CA GLU A 879 17.25 46.39 -6.01
C GLU A 879 17.73 45.02 -5.62
N PHE A 880 18.09 44.24 -6.66
CA PHE A 880 18.68 42.94 -6.57
C PHE A 880 19.80 43.14 -5.58
N LYS A 881 19.62 42.66 -4.36
CA LYS A 881 20.73 42.43 -3.47
C LYS A 881 21.48 41.31 -4.16
N ASP A 882 22.41 41.70 -5.05
CA ASP A 882 23.02 40.79 -6.01
C ASP A 882 23.36 39.50 -5.29
N SER A 883 22.68 38.41 -5.69
CA SER A 883 22.90 37.09 -5.13
C SER A 883 24.41 36.83 -5.04
N PRO A 884 24.91 36.10 -4.03
CA PRO A 884 26.31 35.68 -4.01
C PRO A 884 26.77 35.05 -5.33
N SER A 885 25.86 34.37 -6.06
CA SER A 885 26.12 33.86 -7.41
C SER A 885 26.23 34.98 -8.45
N ARG A 886 25.36 36.01 -8.39
CA ARG A 886 25.41 37.19 -9.27
C ARG A 886 26.70 37.99 -9.06
N LYS A 887 27.15 38.19 -7.82
CA LYS A 887 28.42 38.87 -7.52
C LYS A 887 29.63 38.09 -8.04
N ARG A 888 29.65 36.76 -7.88
CA ARG A 888 30.69 35.89 -8.45
C ARG A 888 30.66 35.87 -9.97
N TRP A 889 29.46 35.88 -10.57
CA TRP A 889 29.28 35.94 -12.02
C TRP A 889 29.77 37.26 -12.58
N VAL A 890 29.38 38.40 -12.00
CA VAL A 890 29.86 39.73 -12.41
C VAL A 890 31.38 39.81 -12.24
N PHE A 891 31.94 39.26 -11.16
CA PHE A 891 33.40 39.15 -11.00
C PHE A 891 34.05 38.33 -12.13
N MET A 892 33.48 37.18 -12.49
CA MET A 892 33.98 36.35 -13.60
C MET A 892 33.85 37.04 -14.96
N VAL A 893 32.76 37.77 -15.20
CA VAL A 893 32.54 38.56 -16.41
C VAL A 893 33.60 39.66 -16.53
N PHE A 894 33.93 40.35 -15.44
CA PHE A 894 35.01 41.33 -15.41
C PHE A 894 36.40 40.70 -15.58
N LEU A 895 36.63 39.51 -15.02
CA LEU A 895 37.87 38.75 -15.24
C LEU A 895 38.04 38.35 -16.71
N MET A 896 36.99 37.86 -17.36
CA MET A 896 37.04 37.44 -18.77
C MET A 896 37.10 38.63 -19.74
N THR A 897 36.52 39.79 -19.38
CA THR A 897 36.49 40.99 -20.23
C THR A 897 37.47 42.08 -19.80
N TRP A 898 38.48 41.72 -18.99
CA TRP A 898 39.41 42.67 -18.37
C TRP A 898 40.22 43.51 -19.37
N PHE A 899 40.50 42.94 -20.55
CA PHE A 899 41.25 43.59 -21.63
C PHE A 899 40.45 44.61 -22.44
N VAL A 900 39.15 44.80 -22.15
CA VAL A 900 38.31 45.82 -22.79
C VAL A 900 38.01 46.94 -21.79
N PRO A 901 38.74 48.07 -21.83
CA PRO A 901 38.49 49.22 -20.95
C PRO A 901 37.13 49.88 -21.18
N ASP A 902 36.53 50.40 -20.11
CA ASP A 902 35.23 51.06 -20.13
C ASP A 902 35.15 52.31 -21.03
N ILE A 903 36.29 52.97 -21.27
CA ILE A 903 36.43 54.14 -22.14
C ILE A 903 36.23 53.76 -23.61
N LEU A 904 36.73 52.59 -24.03
CA LEU A 904 36.59 52.07 -25.39
C LEU A 904 35.13 51.69 -25.69
N ILE A 905 34.45 51.04 -24.75
CA ILE A 905 33.02 50.68 -24.90
C ILE A 905 32.15 51.95 -24.98
N ARG A 906 32.50 52.99 -24.22
CA ARG A 906 31.74 54.25 -24.19
C ARG A 906 31.95 55.11 -25.44
N LYS A 907 33.19 55.24 -25.94
CA LYS A 907 33.53 56.09 -27.11
C LYS A 907 33.36 55.38 -28.45
N LEU A 908 33.85 54.13 -28.57
CA LEU A 908 33.83 53.37 -29.82
C LEU A 908 32.50 52.60 -29.99
N GLY A 909 31.97 52.05 -28.90
CA GLY A 909 30.72 51.27 -28.89
C GLY A 909 29.43 52.08 -28.75
N ARG A 910 29.51 53.42 -28.62
CA ARG A 910 28.35 54.32 -28.46
C ARG A 910 27.34 53.90 -27.38
N MET A 911 27.80 53.28 -26.29
CA MET A 911 26.97 52.85 -25.16
C MET A 911 27.21 53.74 -23.92
N PRO A 912 26.46 54.85 -23.74
CA PRO A 912 26.71 55.82 -22.66
C PRO A 912 26.24 55.35 -21.28
N ARG A 913 25.26 54.44 -21.20
CA ARG A 913 24.68 53.98 -19.93
C ARG A 913 25.45 52.80 -19.33
N LYS A 914 25.48 52.70 -17.99
CA LYS A 914 26.30 51.72 -17.26
C LYS A 914 25.71 50.29 -17.32
N ASP A 915 24.41 50.16 -17.17
CA ASP A 915 23.60 48.95 -17.35
C ASP A 915 23.83 48.28 -18.72
N ILE A 916 23.79 49.05 -19.80
CA ILE A 916 23.99 48.56 -21.17
C ILE A 916 25.42 48.00 -21.34
N ARG A 917 26.42 48.64 -20.72
CA ARG A 917 27.82 48.18 -20.78
C ARG A 917 28.03 46.88 -19.99
N VAL A 918 27.38 46.73 -18.84
CA VAL A 918 27.43 45.49 -18.05
C VAL A 918 26.75 44.35 -18.80
N ALA A 919 25.56 44.59 -19.37
CA ALA A 919 24.86 43.61 -20.20
C ALA A 919 25.67 43.20 -21.44
N TRP A 920 26.37 44.14 -22.08
CA TRP A 920 27.26 43.84 -23.19
C TRP A 920 28.44 42.95 -22.77
N ARG A 921 29.09 43.26 -21.63
CA ARG A 921 30.18 42.43 -21.09
C ARG A 921 29.71 41.02 -20.73
N GLU A 922 28.52 40.89 -20.14
CA GLU A 922 27.91 39.59 -19.82
C GLU A 922 27.66 38.77 -21.09
N LYS A 923 27.09 39.37 -22.13
CA LYS A 923 26.86 38.70 -23.42
C LYS A 923 28.17 38.26 -24.08
N LEU A 924 29.21 39.08 -24.02
CA LEU A 924 30.53 38.73 -24.55
C LEU A 924 31.18 37.59 -23.74
N ALA A 925 31.09 37.62 -22.42
CA ALA A 925 31.60 36.55 -21.55
C ALA A 925 30.87 35.22 -21.78
N ILE A 926 29.54 35.26 -21.94
CA ILE A 926 28.74 34.08 -22.31
C ILE A 926 29.16 33.55 -23.68
N ASN A 927 29.35 34.42 -24.67
CA ASN A 927 29.80 34.00 -26.00
C ASN A 927 31.17 33.31 -25.94
N MET A 928 32.13 33.87 -25.18
CA MET A 928 33.44 33.24 -24.97
C MET A 928 33.33 31.89 -24.24
N LEU A 929 32.44 31.75 -23.26
CA LEU A 929 32.18 30.47 -22.58
C LEU A 929 31.53 29.46 -23.51
N ILE A 930 30.59 29.87 -24.36
CA ILE A 930 29.97 28.99 -25.37
C ILE A 930 31.04 28.47 -26.33
N TRP A 931 31.93 29.33 -26.84
CA TRP A 931 33.05 28.89 -27.67
C TRP A 931 33.99 27.93 -26.94
N LEU A 932 34.31 28.21 -25.67
CA LEU A 932 35.13 27.34 -24.83
C LEU A 932 34.46 25.97 -24.63
N PHE A 933 33.17 25.94 -24.30
CA PHE A 933 32.42 24.69 -24.11
C PHE A 933 32.17 23.95 -25.42
N CYS A 934 31.99 24.65 -26.54
CA CYS A 934 31.90 24.02 -27.85
C CYS A 934 33.25 23.41 -28.26
N LEU A 935 34.37 24.10 -27.99
CA LEU A 935 35.72 23.55 -28.21
C LEU A 935 36.00 22.37 -27.27
N PHE A 936 35.57 22.46 -26.01
CA PHE A 936 35.70 21.37 -25.04
C PHE A 936 34.85 20.17 -25.45
N ALA A 937 33.60 20.38 -25.88
CA ALA A 937 32.74 19.34 -26.41
C ALA A 937 33.33 18.74 -27.70
N ALA A 938 33.84 19.57 -28.61
CA ALA A 938 34.52 19.10 -29.82
C ALA A 938 35.77 18.28 -29.47
N PHE A 939 36.55 18.69 -28.47
CA PHE A 939 37.66 17.91 -27.95
C PHE A 939 37.17 16.56 -27.41
N PHE A 940 36.13 16.53 -26.57
CA PHE A 940 35.60 15.29 -25.99
C PHE A 940 34.89 14.36 -26.99
N ILE A 941 34.33 14.91 -28.07
CA ILE A 941 33.63 14.14 -29.11
C ILE A 941 34.60 13.65 -30.19
N VAL A 942 35.60 14.45 -30.58
CA VAL A 942 36.46 14.15 -31.74
C VAL A 942 37.85 13.68 -31.33
N VAL A 943 38.44 14.32 -30.32
CA VAL A 943 39.86 14.13 -29.96
C VAL A 943 40.01 13.12 -28.83
N PHE A 944 39.25 13.26 -27.76
CA PHE A 944 39.31 12.43 -26.57
C PHE A 944 39.03 10.94 -26.84
N PRO A 945 38.07 10.56 -27.70
CA PRO A 945 37.87 9.14 -28.01
C PRO A 945 39.07 8.54 -28.75
N LYS A 946 39.74 9.32 -29.60
CA LYS A 946 40.98 8.90 -30.30
C LYS A 946 42.19 8.80 -29.37
N VAL A 947 42.19 9.54 -28.27
CA VAL A 947 43.26 9.51 -27.25
C VAL A 947 43.08 8.34 -26.29
N ILE A 948 41.84 8.02 -25.90
CA ILE A 948 41.56 6.92 -24.94
C ILE A 948 41.52 5.56 -25.62
N CYS A 949 40.97 5.47 -26.84
CA CYS A 949 40.78 4.20 -27.51
C CYS A 949 41.50 4.22 -28.87
N PRO A 950 42.75 3.72 -28.96
CA PRO A 950 43.41 3.57 -30.25
C PRO A 950 42.56 2.68 -31.17
N THR A 951 42.61 2.90 -32.48
CA THR A 951 41.82 2.13 -33.46
C THR A 951 42.10 0.63 -33.31
N GLN A 952 41.14 -0.11 -32.77
CA GLN A 952 41.22 -1.56 -32.66
C GLN A 952 40.64 -2.19 -33.93
N HIS A 953 41.32 -3.20 -34.46
CA HIS A 953 40.88 -3.94 -35.66
C HIS A 953 39.80 -4.97 -35.33
N VAL A 954 38.70 -4.52 -34.72
CA VAL A 954 37.54 -5.34 -34.32
C VAL A 954 36.27 -4.71 -34.89
N TYR A 955 35.45 -5.49 -35.57
CA TYR A 955 34.23 -5.04 -36.24
C TYR A 955 33.01 -5.68 -35.58
N SER A 956 31.98 -4.89 -35.30
CA SER A 956 30.64 -5.41 -34.99
C SER A 956 29.99 -6.02 -36.24
N ALA A 957 28.92 -6.79 -36.04
CA ALA A 957 28.15 -7.34 -37.17
C ALA A 957 27.49 -6.23 -38.00
N GLU A 958 27.01 -5.15 -37.36
CA GLU A 958 26.46 -3.99 -38.07
C GLU A 958 27.56 -3.27 -38.87
N GLU A 959 28.72 -3.01 -38.29
CA GLU A 959 29.84 -2.37 -39.00
C GLU A 959 30.31 -3.21 -40.19
N LEU A 960 30.38 -4.54 -40.05
CA LEU A 960 30.67 -5.42 -41.18
C LEU A 960 29.61 -5.23 -42.27
N SER A 961 28.32 -5.26 -41.92
CA SER A 961 27.22 -5.11 -42.89
C SER A 961 27.17 -3.74 -43.57
N SER A 962 27.63 -2.68 -42.89
CA SER A 962 27.74 -1.33 -43.45
C SER A 962 28.86 -1.22 -44.50
N ASN A 963 29.85 -2.12 -44.46
CA ASN A 963 30.92 -2.23 -45.45
C ASN A 963 30.50 -3.14 -46.63
N ASP A 964 29.34 -2.82 -47.23
CA ASP A 964 28.74 -3.55 -48.35
C ASP A 964 29.26 -3.12 -49.74
N GLY A 965 30.23 -2.20 -49.78
CA GLY A 965 30.83 -1.71 -51.02
C GLY A 965 29.93 -0.80 -51.87
N LYS A 966 28.79 -0.33 -51.35
CA LYS A 966 27.91 0.67 -52.01
C LYS A 966 28.18 2.09 -51.49
N ASP A 967 27.78 3.11 -52.26
CA ASP A 967 27.83 4.53 -51.85
C ASP A 967 29.18 5.01 -51.28
N SER A 968 30.29 4.54 -51.88
CA SER A 968 31.68 4.82 -51.46
C SER A 968 32.16 4.11 -50.18
N ASN A 969 31.40 3.17 -49.64
CA ASN A 969 31.81 2.34 -48.51
C ASN A 969 32.86 1.28 -48.92
N SER A 970 33.64 0.81 -47.94
CA SER A 970 34.59 -0.29 -48.16
C SER A 970 33.85 -1.61 -48.42
N ALA A 971 34.47 -2.55 -49.13
CA ALA A 971 33.88 -3.86 -49.43
C ALA A 971 34.55 -4.95 -48.58
N TYR A 972 33.98 -5.26 -47.41
CA TYR A 972 34.53 -6.24 -46.47
C TYR A 972 33.67 -7.49 -46.38
N VAL A 973 34.28 -8.62 -46.01
CA VAL A 973 33.59 -9.89 -45.83
C VAL A 973 34.15 -10.63 -44.63
N SER A 974 33.32 -11.43 -43.94
CA SER A 974 33.79 -12.28 -42.84
C SER A 974 33.89 -13.74 -43.25
N ILE A 975 34.98 -14.40 -42.84
CA ILE A 975 35.16 -15.84 -42.91
C ILE A 975 35.57 -16.31 -41.51
N ARG A 976 34.68 -17.05 -40.84
CA ARG A 976 34.78 -17.58 -39.48
C ARG A 976 35.29 -16.54 -38.48
N GLY A 977 34.68 -15.35 -38.51
CA GLY A 977 35.02 -14.24 -37.63
C GLY A 977 36.27 -13.44 -38.02
N VAL A 978 36.93 -13.74 -39.14
CA VAL A 978 38.05 -12.94 -39.68
C VAL A 978 37.52 -12.02 -40.76
N VAL A 979 37.77 -10.72 -40.65
CA VAL A 979 37.34 -9.71 -41.63
C VAL A 979 38.42 -9.52 -42.69
N ILE A 980 38.04 -9.76 -43.94
CA ILE A 980 38.90 -9.71 -45.13
C ILE A 980 38.43 -8.59 -46.06
N ASP A 981 39.38 -7.87 -46.66
CA ASP A 981 39.13 -6.86 -47.68
C ASP A 981 38.84 -7.50 -49.05
N LEU A 982 37.55 -7.70 -49.32
CA LEU A 982 37.09 -8.29 -50.58
C LEU A 982 37.31 -7.34 -51.76
N GLY A 983 37.25 -6.02 -51.53
CA GLY A 983 37.51 -5.01 -52.55
C GLY A 983 38.93 -5.10 -53.11
N ALA A 984 39.92 -5.28 -52.23
CA ALA A 984 41.32 -5.46 -52.60
C ALA A 984 41.62 -6.86 -53.21
N TYR A 985 40.92 -7.90 -52.75
CA TYR A 985 41.13 -9.27 -53.24
C TYR A 985 40.43 -9.55 -54.59
N ALA A 986 39.25 -8.97 -54.84
CA ALA A 986 38.40 -9.31 -55.99
C ALA A 986 39.11 -9.26 -57.37
N PRO A 987 40.02 -8.31 -57.67
CA PRO A 987 40.75 -8.30 -58.95
C PRO A 987 41.75 -9.46 -59.12
N ARG A 988 42.15 -10.10 -58.03
CA ARG A 988 43.12 -11.21 -57.98
C ARG A 988 42.46 -12.56 -57.72
N HIS A 989 41.12 -12.60 -57.68
CA HIS A 989 40.37 -13.83 -57.48
C HIS A 989 40.63 -14.81 -58.63
N TYR A 990 40.96 -16.05 -58.28
CA TYR A 990 41.11 -17.14 -59.22
C TYR A 990 39.93 -18.10 -59.07
N PRO A 991 39.27 -18.51 -60.16
CA PRO A 991 39.58 -18.22 -61.56
C PRO A 991 39.06 -16.86 -62.06
N PRO A 992 39.69 -16.25 -63.09
CA PRO A 992 39.49 -14.84 -63.47
C PRO A 992 38.17 -14.53 -64.22
N TYR A 993 37.36 -15.54 -64.52
CA TYR A 993 36.08 -15.37 -65.21
C TYR A 993 34.93 -14.93 -64.30
N VAL A 994 35.12 -14.91 -62.97
CA VAL A 994 34.14 -14.35 -62.03
C VAL A 994 34.33 -12.83 -61.97
N THR A 995 33.28 -12.08 -62.29
CA THR A 995 33.39 -10.61 -62.34
C THR A 995 33.55 -10.00 -60.94
N VAL A 996 34.32 -8.91 -60.83
CA VAL A 996 34.49 -8.16 -59.57
C VAL A 996 33.14 -7.72 -58.99
N LYS A 997 32.16 -7.42 -59.85
CA LYS A 997 30.79 -7.07 -59.44
C LYS A 997 30.07 -8.25 -58.76
N GLN A 998 30.21 -9.46 -59.27
CA GLN A 998 29.64 -10.67 -58.65
C GLN A 998 30.29 -10.96 -57.30
N LEU A 999 31.61 -10.80 -57.18
CA LEU A 999 32.31 -10.96 -55.90
C LEU A 999 31.84 -9.91 -54.88
N LYS A 1000 31.69 -8.65 -55.27
CA LYS A 1000 31.18 -7.58 -54.38
C LYS A 1000 29.75 -7.82 -53.87
N ASN A 1001 28.95 -8.71 -54.47
CA ASN A 1001 27.63 -9.07 -53.91
C ASN A 1001 27.71 -9.80 -52.56
N TYR A 1002 28.90 -10.29 -52.20
CA TYR A 1002 29.21 -10.89 -50.92
C TYR A 1002 29.75 -9.89 -49.89
N ALA A 1003 30.00 -8.64 -50.28
CA ALA A 1003 30.42 -7.61 -49.34
C ALA A 1003 29.32 -7.37 -48.28
N GLY A 1004 29.76 -7.11 -47.06
CA GLY A 1004 28.91 -6.94 -45.88
C GLY A 1004 28.35 -8.23 -45.28
N LYS A 1005 28.73 -9.41 -45.79
CA LYS A 1005 28.19 -10.70 -45.35
C LYS A 1005 29.25 -11.59 -44.68
N ASP A 1006 28.78 -12.55 -43.89
CA ASP A 1006 29.58 -13.68 -43.45
C ASP A 1006 29.45 -14.81 -44.48
N ILE A 1007 30.56 -15.15 -45.14
CA ILE A 1007 30.64 -16.18 -46.19
C ILE A 1007 31.33 -17.46 -45.73
N SER A 1008 31.39 -17.70 -44.41
CA SER A 1008 31.97 -18.94 -43.85
C SER A 1008 31.42 -20.21 -44.50
N SER A 1009 30.14 -20.23 -44.87
CA SER A 1009 29.48 -21.36 -45.52
C SER A 1009 29.97 -21.65 -46.95
N LEU A 1010 30.71 -20.73 -47.59
CA LEU A 1010 31.35 -20.99 -48.89
C LEU A 1010 32.61 -21.85 -48.75
N PHE A 1011 33.18 -21.98 -47.54
CA PHE A 1011 34.45 -22.66 -47.33
C PHE A 1011 34.29 -23.87 -46.40
N PRO A 1012 33.86 -25.02 -46.94
CA PRO A 1012 33.91 -26.29 -46.21
C PRO A 1012 35.36 -26.63 -45.81
N ILE A 1013 35.53 -27.20 -44.62
CA ILE A 1013 36.84 -27.58 -44.09
C ILE A 1013 36.97 -29.10 -43.99
N GLN A 1014 38.17 -29.62 -44.27
CA GLN A 1014 38.53 -31.00 -43.98
C GLN A 1014 39.03 -31.09 -42.54
N VAL A 1015 38.27 -31.74 -41.65
CA VAL A 1015 38.58 -31.78 -40.21
C VAL A 1015 39.91 -32.47 -39.94
N SER A 1016 40.17 -33.60 -40.61
CA SER A 1016 41.40 -34.38 -40.46
C SER A 1016 42.69 -33.65 -40.86
N ALA A 1017 42.59 -32.55 -41.60
CA ALA A 1017 43.75 -31.73 -42.00
C ALA A 1017 44.12 -30.68 -40.93
N LEU A 1018 43.13 -30.21 -40.18
CA LEU A 1018 43.28 -29.11 -39.22
C LEU A 1018 43.32 -29.58 -37.77
N CYS A 1019 42.62 -30.67 -37.47
CA CYS A 1019 42.42 -31.19 -36.12
C CYS A 1019 43.05 -32.58 -35.98
N GLN A 1020 43.78 -32.77 -34.88
CA GLN A 1020 44.41 -34.05 -34.54
C GLN A 1020 43.50 -34.94 -33.68
N GLY A 1021 42.37 -34.43 -33.17
CA GLY A 1021 41.44 -35.20 -32.33
C GLY A 1021 42.02 -35.64 -30.98
N LYS A 1022 41.20 -36.32 -30.18
CA LYS A 1022 41.59 -36.80 -28.85
C LYS A 1022 42.66 -37.90 -28.92
N ASP A 1023 42.55 -38.78 -29.91
CA ASP A 1023 43.41 -39.95 -30.11
C ASP A 1023 44.66 -39.67 -30.98
N GLY A 1024 44.87 -38.41 -31.40
CA GLY A 1024 46.06 -37.97 -32.14
C GLY A 1024 45.95 -38.02 -33.67
N SER A 1025 44.89 -38.62 -34.21
CA SER A 1025 44.46 -38.42 -35.60
C SER A 1025 42.92 -38.41 -35.69
N VAL A 1026 42.38 -37.77 -36.74
CA VAL A 1026 40.94 -37.82 -37.06
C VAL A 1026 40.75 -38.53 -38.40
N ASP A 1027 39.76 -39.40 -38.48
CA ASP A 1027 39.46 -40.14 -39.69
C ASP A 1027 39.11 -39.19 -40.87
N PRO A 1028 39.71 -39.35 -42.06
CA PRO A 1028 39.43 -38.50 -43.22
C PRO A 1028 37.97 -38.46 -43.67
N HIS A 1029 37.16 -39.47 -43.36
CA HIS A 1029 35.75 -39.51 -43.70
C HIS A 1029 34.91 -38.51 -42.90
N VAL A 1030 35.42 -38.02 -41.76
CA VAL A 1030 34.68 -37.12 -40.87
C VAL A 1030 34.55 -35.74 -41.51
N THR A 1031 33.30 -35.34 -41.74
CA THR A 1031 32.94 -34.01 -42.23
C THR A 1031 32.20 -33.23 -41.15
N LEU A 1032 32.49 -31.93 -41.05
CA LEU A 1032 31.80 -30.99 -40.18
C LEU A 1032 30.71 -30.26 -40.98
N ASP A 1033 29.54 -30.04 -40.39
CA ASP A 1033 28.53 -29.16 -40.99
C ASP A 1033 29.05 -27.72 -41.02
N TYR A 1034 29.09 -27.13 -42.21
CA TYR A 1034 29.63 -25.80 -42.47
C TYR A 1034 28.51 -24.75 -42.63
N ARG A 1035 27.26 -25.12 -42.39
CA ARG A 1035 26.12 -24.19 -42.40
C ARG A 1035 26.27 -23.17 -41.26
N ASN A 1036 26.15 -21.89 -41.60
CA ASN A 1036 26.22 -20.81 -40.62
C ASN A 1036 25.01 -20.87 -39.68
N THR A 1037 25.25 -20.96 -38.38
CA THR A 1037 24.25 -20.65 -37.35
C THR A 1037 24.04 -19.13 -37.35
N ASN A 1038 22.79 -18.65 -37.40
CA ASN A 1038 22.50 -17.21 -37.41
C ASN A 1038 22.75 -16.60 -36.03
N LEU A 1039 24.02 -16.24 -35.80
CA LEU A 1039 24.49 -15.73 -34.51
C LEU A 1039 24.37 -14.22 -34.36
N THR A 1040 24.08 -13.44 -35.42
CA THR A 1040 24.23 -11.96 -35.36
C THR A 1040 23.11 -11.13 -35.98
N GLY A 1041 22.08 -11.74 -36.58
CA GLY A 1041 21.01 -10.94 -37.23
C GLY A 1041 21.49 -10.13 -38.45
N SER A 1042 22.74 -10.32 -38.88
CA SER A 1042 23.26 -9.82 -40.15
C SER A 1042 22.54 -10.49 -41.32
N ALA A 1043 22.52 -9.83 -42.49
CA ALA A 1043 21.91 -10.38 -43.71
C ALA A 1043 22.67 -11.62 -44.17
N GLN A 1044 22.29 -12.78 -43.64
CA GLN A 1044 22.86 -14.06 -44.04
C GLN A 1044 22.39 -14.46 -45.44
N LEU A 1045 23.20 -15.25 -46.13
CA LEU A 1045 22.67 -16.17 -47.13
C LEU A 1045 21.87 -17.24 -46.36
N THR A 1046 20.57 -17.03 -46.20
CA THR A 1046 19.64 -17.94 -45.51
C THR A 1046 19.44 -19.29 -46.21
N SER A 1047 20.12 -19.52 -47.33
CA SER A 1047 20.16 -20.75 -48.11
C SER A 1047 21.61 -21.09 -48.45
N ILE A 1048 21.99 -22.37 -48.33
CA ILE A 1048 23.32 -22.87 -48.73
C ILE A 1048 23.66 -22.29 -50.10
N ASP A 1049 24.70 -21.47 -50.16
CA ASP A 1049 25.15 -20.90 -51.43
C ASP A 1049 25.70 -22.03 -52.29
N LEU A 1050 25.05 -22.30 -53.43
CA LEU A 1050 25.43 -23.37 -54.36
C LEU A 1050 26.90 -23.27 -54.83
N ASN A 1051 27.52 -22.10 -54.72
CA ASN A 1051 28.92 -21.87 -55.06
C ASN A 1051 29.92 -22.51 -54.09
N PHE A 1052 29.48 -23.03 -52.93
CA PHE A 1052 30.36 -23.77 -52.00
C PHE A 1052 31.05 -24.95 -52.70
N LYS A 1053 30.39 -25.55 -53.71
CA LYS A 1053 30.90 -26.70 -54.47
C LYS A 1053 32.26 -26.43 -55.13
N TYR A 1054 32.55 -25.17 -55.47
CA TYR A 1054 33.83 -24.76 -56.06
C TYR A 1054 34.97 -24.64 -55.05
N HIS A 1055 34.66 -24.70 -53.76
CA HIS A 1055 35.57 -24.55 -52.64
C HIS A 1055 35.62 -25.82 -51.77
N ASP A 1056 34.88 -26.86 -52.17
CA ASP A 1056 34.75 -28.12 -51.44
C ASP A 1056 35.79 -29.13 -51.94
N PHE A 1057 36.95 -29.14 -51.29
CA PHE A 1057 38.07 -30.06 -51.58
C PHE A 1057 38.24 -31.14 -50.49
N ARG A 1058 37.15 -31.48 -49.78
CA ARG A 1058 37.14 -32.50 -48.72
C ARG A 1058 37.38 -33.90 -49.27
N TYR A 1059 37.73 -34.84 -48.38
CA TYR A 1059 38.22 -36.18 -48.73
C TYR A 1059 37.33 -36.96 -49.72
N PHE A 1060 36.00 -36.85 -49.58
CA PHE A 1060 35.04 -37.59 -50.40
C PHE A 1060 34.92 -37.08 -51.85
N THR A 1061 35.49 -35.92 -52.19
CA THR A 1061 35.42 -35.37 -53.55
C THR A 1061 36.48 -35.99 -54.46
N ASN A 1062 36.26 -35.91 -55.78
CA ASN A 1062 37.20 -36.44 -56.78
C ASN A 1062 38.53 -35.65 -56.84
N ASP A 1063 38.56 -34.41 -56.35
CA ASP A 1063 39.74 -33.54 -56.24
C ASP A 1063 39.92 -33.16 -54.76
N SER A 1064 40.42 -34.09 -53.95
CA SER A 1064 40.63 -33.90 -52.52
C SER A 1064 41.94 -33.15 -52.25
N ARG A 1065 41.85 -31.97 -51.65
CA ARG A 1065 42.98 -31.13 -51.24
C ARG A 1065 42.80 -30.73 -49.76
N PRO A 1066 43.24 -31.58 -48.81
CA PRO A 1066 42.94 -31.42 -47.40
C PRO A 1066 43.43 -30.07 -46.82
N ASP A 1067 44.60 -29.60 -47.23
CA ASP A 1067 45.23 -28.39 -46.70
C ASP A 1067 44.77 -27.09 -47.39
N TRP A 1068 43.96 -27.18 -48.45
CA TRP A 1068 43.62 -26.04 -49.31
C TRP A 1068 43.01 -24.87 -48.52
N TYR A 1069 42.07 -25.15 -47.61
CA TYR A 1069 41.46 -24.10 -46.78
C TYR A 1069 42.49 -23.40 -45.90
N TYR A 1070 43.41 -24.16 -45.29
CA TYR A 1070 44.45 -23.62 -44.44
C TYR A 1070 45.38 -22.69 -45.23
N GLU A 1071 45.82 -23.13 -46.41
CA GLU A 1071 46.66 -22.34 -47.31
C GLU A 1071 45.97 -21.06 -47.77
N GLN A 1072 44.71 -21.15 -48.24
CA GLN A 1072 43.94 -19.99 -48.67
C GLN A 1072 43.69 -19.01 -47.53
N MET A 1073 43.29 -19.50 -46.37
CA MET A 1073 43.04 -18.65 -45.20
C MET A 1073 44.35 -18.01 -44.71
N THR A 1074 45.49 -18.69 -44.79
CA THR A 1074 46.80 -18.12 -44.47
C THR A 1074 47.18 -17.01 -45.44
N MET A 1075 46.97 -17.22 -46.75
CA MET A 1075 47.19 -16.20 -47.78
C MET A 1075 46.30 -14.97 -47.58
N LEU A 1076 45.00 -15.19 -47.36
CA LEU A 1076 44.03 -14.12 -47.12
C LEU A 1076 44.33 -13.34 -45.84
N LYS A 1077 44.73 -14.04 -44.77
CA LYS A 1077 45.10 -13.41 -43.49
C LYS A 1077 46.34 -12.54 -43.62
N ASN A 1078 47.35 -12.97 -44.36
CA ASN A 1078 48.61 -12.24 -44.49
C ASN A 1078 48.51 -11.02 -45.41
N LEU A 1079 47.70 -11.10 -46.48
CA LEU A 1079 47.64 -10.06 -47.50
C LEU A 1079 46.43 -9.12 -47.38
N TYR A 1080 45.29 -9.60 -46.87
CA TYR A 1080 44.00 -8.90 -46.99
C TYR A 1080 43.22 -8.79 -45.67
N LYS A 1081 43.78 -9.19 -44.53
CA LYS A 1081 43.10 -9.08 -43.22
C LYS A 1081 42.95 -7.63 -42.79
N LYS A 1082 41.75 -7.28 -42.34
CA LYS A 1082 41.43 -5.96 -41.76
C LYS A 1082 41.12 -6.00 -40.27
N GLY A 1083 40.67 -7.14 -39.75
CA GLY A 1083 40.32 -7.29 -38.34
C GLY A 1083 39.60 -8.61 -38.04
N ASN A 1084 38.96 -8.67 -36.87
CA ASN A 1084 38.11 -9.78 -36.46
C ASN A 1084 36.70 -9.28 -36.11
N VAL A 1085 35.70 -10.16 -36.15
CA VAL A 1085 34.35 -9.85 -35.67
C VAL A 1085 34.31 -9.95 -34.14
N GLY A 1086 33.81 -8.92 -33.48
CA GLY A 1086 33.69 -8.84 -32.03
C GLY A 1086 32.29 -9.14 -31.51
N TYR A 1087 32.19 -9.82 -30.37
CA TYR A 1087 30.95 -10.11 -29.67
C TYR A 1087 31.02 -9.57 -28.24
N SER A 1088 29.94 -8.93 -27.76
CA SER A 1088 29.88 -8.53 -26.36
C SER A 1088 29.57 -9.75 -25.46
N PRO A 1089 30.11 -9.83 -24.22
CA PRO A 1089 29.82 -10.93 -23.31
C PRO A 1089 28.33 -11.08 -23.01
N GLN A 1090 27.60 -9.96 -22.97
CA GLN A 1090 26.15 -9.94 -22.80
C GLN A 1090 25.45 -10.63 -23.98
N TYR A 1091 25.90 -10.34 -25.21
CA TYR A 1091 25.33 -10.94 -26.40
C TYR A 1091 25.58 -12.46 -26.47
N VAL A 1092 26.78 -12.92 -26.14
CA VAL A 1092 27.09 -14.37 -26.05
C VAL A 1092 26.17 -15.06 -25.02
N LYS A 1093 25.88 -14.43 -23.90
CA LYS A 1093 24.93 -14.94 -22.90
C LYS A 1093 23.49 -15.03 -23.44
N THR A 1094 23.06 -14.06 -24.26
CA THR A 1094 21.73 -14.14 -24.89
C THR A 1094 21.62 -15.29 -25.89
N LEU A 1095 22.71 -15.63 -26.58
CA LEU A 1095 22.74 -16.76 -27.52
C LEU A 1095 22.67 -18.10 -26.78
N ALA A 1096 23.32 -18.22 -25.62
CA ALA A 1096 23.22 -19.42 -24.77
C ALA A 1096 21.78 -19.71 -24.32
N ASN A 1097 20.98 -18.68 -24.01
CA ASN A 1097 19.57 -18.84 -23.67
C ASN A 1097 18.73 -19.44 -24.82
N LYS A 1098 19.17 -19.32 -26.08
CA LYS A 1098 18.51 -19.90 -27.25
C LYS A 1098 18.94 -21.35 -27.52
N GLN A 1099 19.39 -22.07 -26.48
CA GLN A 1099 19.90 -23.45 -26.55
C GLN A 1099 21.11 -23.63 -27.48
N GLN A 1100 21.90 -22.57 -27.69
CA GLN A 1100 23.18 -22.67 -28.40
C GLN A 1100 24.31 -22.96 -27.40
N ASN A 1101 25.24 -23.83 -27.78
CA ASN A 1101 26.40 -24.22 -26.96
C ASN A 1101 27.61 -23.37 -27.37
N ILE A 1102 27.64 -22.12 -26.88
CA ILE A 1102 28.66 -21.11 -27.23
C ILE A 1102 29.34 -20.64 -25.97
N VAL A 1103 30.67 -20.57 -25.98
CA VAL A 1103 31.46 -20.15 -24.83
C VAL A 1103 32.58 -19.19 -25.23
N MET A 1104 33.08 -18.45 -24.25
CA MET A 1104 34.27 -17.61 -24.41
C MET A 1104 35.47 -18.37 -23.83
N LEU A 1105 36.56 -18.47 -24.60
CA LEU A 1105 37.80 -19.12 -24.18
C LEU A 1105 39.00 -18.32 -24.70
N SER A 1106 39.87 -17.87 -23.79
CA SER A 1106 41.06 -17.07 -24.07
C SER A 1106 40.79 -15.87 -24.99
N GLY A 1107 39.68 -15.16 -24.78
CA GLY A 1107 39.27 -13.99 -25.57
C GLY A 1107 38.73 -14.30 -26.97
N ARG A 1108 38.41 -15.56 -27.29
CA ARG A 1108 37.72 -15.98 -28.52
C ARG A 1108 36.38 -16.63 -28.20
N VAL A 1109 35.45 -16.56 -29.15
CA VAL A 1109 34.13 -17.18 -29.05
C VAL A 1109 34.11 -18.46 -29.88
N TYR A 1110 33.72 -19.58 -29.27
CA TYR A 1110 33.63 -20.88 -29.93
C TYR A 1110 32.18 -21.37 -29.89
N ASP A 1111 31.67 -21.84 -31.03
CA ASP A 1111 30.32 -22.41 -31.18
C ASP A 1111 30.44 -23.91 -31.46
N MET A 1112 30.02 -24.75 -30.50
CA MET A 1112 29.96 -26.22 -30.64
C MET A 1112 28.53 -26.73 -30.82
N THR A 1113 27.56 -25.85 -31.09
CA THR A 1113 26.13 -26.21 -31.16
C THR A 1113 25.87 -27.33 -32.18
N GLN A 1114 26.38 -27.20 -33.40
CA GLN A 1114 26.19 -28.21 -34.45
C GLN A 1114 26.98 -29.50 -34.19
N TYR A 1115 28.17 -29.41 -33.61
CA TYR A 1115 28.97 -30.58 -33.25
C TYR A 1115 28.25 -31.44 -32.19
N LEU A 1116 27.76 -30.81 -31.11
CA LEU A 1116 27.05 -31.50 -30.02
C LEU A 1116 25.68 -32.03 -30.46
N ALA A 1117 25.04 -31.40 -31.45
CA ALA A 1117 23.80 -31.88 -32.06
C ALA A 1117 23.99 -33.11 -32.98
N GLY A 1118 25.22 -33.58 -33.18
CA GLY A 1118 25.52 -34.70 -34.08
C GLY A 1118 25.61 -34.30 -35.56
N GLY A 1119 25.95 -33.04 -35.85
CA GLY A 1119 26.09 -32.51 -37.21
C GLY A 1119 27.28 -33.08 -38.00
N ASN A 1120 28.16 -33.86 -37.37
CA ASN A 1120 29.27 -34.52 -38.05
C ASN A 1120 28.77 -35.75 -38.82
N LYS A 1121 29.10 -35.83 -40.11
CA LYS A 1121 28.74 -36.97 -40.96
C LYS A 1121 30.00 -37.61 -41.52
N MET A 1122 30.00 -38.93 -41.64
CA MET A 1122 31.04 -39.62 -42.38
C MET A 1122 30.63 -39.74 -43.85
N GLN A 1123 31.53 -39.32 -44.74
CA GLN A 1123 31.33 -39.40 -46.18
C GLN A 1123 32.55 -40.02 -46.82
N ALA A 1124 32.35 -41.09 -47.58
CA ALA A 1124 33.37 -41.77 -48.38
C ALA A 1124 33.30 -41.35 -49.84
N LYS A 1125 34.37 -41.61 -50.59
CA LYS A 1125 34.38 -41.40 -52.04
C LYS A 1125 33.36 -42.30 -52.71
N ALA A 1126 32.91 -41.90 -53.89
CA ALA A 1126 31.99 -42.70 -54.69
C ALA A 1126 32.61 -44.08 -55.01
N GLY A 1127 32.10 -45.15 -54.38
CA GLY A 1127 32.60 -46.52 -54.53
C GLY A 1127 33.29 -47.12 -53.29
N GLU A 1128 33.54 -46.32 -52.24
CA GLU A 1128 34.08 -46.79 -50.95
C GLU A 1128 32.96 -46.87 -49.90
N SER A 1129 33.01 -47.86 -49.01
CA SER A 1129 32.09 -47.97 -47.87
C SER A 1129 32.55 -47.10 -46.71
N VAL A 1130 31.61 -46.40 -46.09
CA VAL A 1130 31.86 -45.62 -44.86
C VAL A 1130 32.19 -46.58 -43.71
N PRO A 1131 33.18 -46.28 -42.84
CA PRO A 1131 33.45 -47.08 -41.65
C PRO A 1131 32.22 -47.21 -40.73
N ASP A 1132 31.93 -48.41 -40.23
CA ASP A 1132 30.75 -48.68 -39.37
C ASP A 1132 30.88 -48.11 -37.94
N ASP A 1133 32.08 -47.69 -37.53
CA ASP A 1133 32.31 -47.18 -36.17
C ASP A 1133 31.91 -45.71 -36.03
N GLN A 1134 30.70 -45.49 -35.51
CA GLN A 1134 30.13 -44.16 -35.27
C GLN A 1134 30.93 -43.33 -34.25
N SER A 1135 31.78 -43.96 -33.42
CA SER A 1135 32.61 -43.27 -32.42
C SER A 1135 33.69 -42.39 -33.06
N LEU A 1136 34.11 -42.71 -34.29
CA LEU A 1136 35.09 -41.93 -35.04
C LEU A 1136 34.58 -40.52 -35.41
N SER A 1137 33.25 -40.28 -35.36
CA SER A 1137 32.65 -38.96 -35.60
C SER A 1137 32.85 -37.98 -34.43
N ARG A 1138 33.16 -38.50 -33.23
CA ARG A 1138 33.37 -37.73 -32.00
C ARG A 1138 34.84 -37.62 -31.66
N PHE A 1139 35.49 -36.68 -32.33
CA PHE A 1139 36.93 -36.42 -32.21
C PHE A 1139 37.30 -35.50 -31.03
N MET A 1140 36.34 -34.85 -30.38
CA MET A 1140 36.57 -34.04 -29.16
C MET A 1140 36.54 -34.92 -27.91
N ASP A 1141 37.29 -34.52 -26.88
CA ASP A 1141 37.28 -35.19 -25.58
C ASP A 1141 35.98 -34.92 -24.80
N GLY A 1142 35.46 -35.93 -24.10
CA GLY A 1142 34.20 -35.83 -23.38
C GLY A 1142 34.18 -34.77 -22.27
N ALA A 1143 35.33 -34.47 -21.67
CA ALA A 1143 35.45 -33.40 -20.68
C ALA A 1143 35.22 -32.03 -21.33
N VAL A 1144 35.71 -31.83 -22.56
CA VAL A 1144 35.48 -30.60 -23.33
C VAL A 1144 34.01 -30.48 -23.74
N GLU A 1145 33.40 -31.57 -24.21
CA GLU A 1145 31.97 -31.59 -24.57
C GLU A 1145 31.08 -31.23 -23.37
N SER A 1146 31.35 -31.80 -22.19
CA SER A 1146 30.61 -31.51 -20.96
C SER A 1146 30.77 -30.05 -20.50
N LEU A 1147 31.96 -29.47 -20.70
CA LEU A 1147 32.25 -28.09 -20.33
C LEU A 1147 31.42 -27.10 -21.16
N PHE A 1148 31.28 -27.36 -22.48
CA PHE A 1148 30.47 -26.52 -23.37
C PHE A 1148 28.96 -26.65 -23.11
N GLN A 1149 28.47 -27.84 -22.74
CA GLN A 1149 27.05 -28.05 -22.38
C GLN A 1149 26.69 -27.42 -21.03
N GLY A 1150 27.55 -27.56 -20.03
CA GLY A 1150 27.26 -27.11 -18.66
C GLY A 1150 27.49 -25.61 -18.41
N LYS A 1151 28.31 -24.95 -19.24
CA LYS A 1151 28.76 -23.55 -19.02
C LYS A 1151 28.55 -22.64 -20.23
N SER A 1152 27.59 -22.95 -21.10
CA SER A 1152 27.24 -22.11 -22.25
C SER A 1152 26.94 -20.65 -21.82
N GLY A 1153 27.41 -19.69 -22.60
CA GLY A 1153 27.24 -18.26 -22.37
C GLY A 1153 28.23 -17.61 -21.41
N THR A 1154 29.18 -18.38 -20.86
CA THR A 1154 30.17 -17.88 -19.88
C THR A 1154 31.60 -17.94 -20.42
N ASP A 1155 32.52 -17.23 -19.75
CA ASP A 1155 33.96 -17.35 -20.01
C ASP A 1155 34.48 -18.57 -19.24
N ILE A 1156 34.89 -19.58 -19.99
CA ILE A 1156 35.38 -20.85 -19.47
C ILE A 1156 36.90 -20.88 -19.38
N THR A 1157 37.63 -19.77 -19.58
CA THR A 1157 39.10 -19.76 -19.63
C THR A 1157 39.73 -20.36 -18.37
N GLU A 1158 39.26 -19.96 -17.19
CA GLU A 1158 39.76 -20.50 -15.92
C GLU A 1158 39.39 -21.99 -15.74
N LEU A 1159 38.18 -22.37 -16.16
CA LEU A 1159 37.72 -23.77 -16.09
C LEU A 1159 38.49 -24.67 -17.07
N TRP A 1160 38.81 -24.15 -18.24
CA TRP A 1160 39.66 -24.81 -19.23
C TRP A 1160 41.06 -24.99 -18.67
N ASP A 1161 41.63 -23.95 -18.04
CA ASP A 1161 42.96 -24.00 -17.46
C ASP A 1161 43.07 -25.01 -16.31
N ASN A 1162 42.01 -25.14 -15.50
CA ASN A 1162 41.92 -26.09 -14.39
C ASN A 1162 41.43 -27.50 -14.77
N LEU A 1163 41.10 -27.76 -16.04
CA LEU A 1163 40.62 -29.06 -16.49
C LEU A 1163 41.71 -30.12 -16.34
N SER A 1164 41.40 -31.24 -15.67
CA SER A 1164 42.32 -32.35 -15.39
C SER A 1164 42.63 -33.18 -16.65
N MET A 1165 43.36 -32.58 -17.59
CA MET A 1165 43.67 -33.13 -18.90
C MET A 1165 45.16 -32.94 -19.21
N ASP A 1166 45.78 -33.91 -19.89
CA ASP A 1166 47.18 -33.82 -20.30
C ASP A 1166 47.44 -32.58 -21.17
N ALA A 1167 48.60 -31.94 -21.01
CA ALA A 1167 48.92 -30.67 -21.68
C ALA A 1167 48.95 -30.82 -23.21
N ALA A 1168 49.45 -31.96 -23.72
CA ALA A 1168 49.45 -32.23 -25.16
C ALA A 1168 48.04 -32.49 -25.68
N LEU A 1169 47.21 -33.25 -24.95
CA LEU A 1169 45.80 -33.45 -25.29
C LEU A 1169 45.03 -32.13 -25.28
N LYS A 1170 45.24 -31.27 -24.27
CA LYS A 1170 44.64 -29.94 -24.18
C LYS A 1170 45.04 -29.03 -25.35
N GLN A 1171 46.28 -29.09 -25.81
CA GLN A 1171 46.73 -28.37 -27.00
C GLN A 1171 46.10 -28.90 -28.29
N ARG A 1172 45.92 -30.22 -28.41
CA ARG A 1172 45.19 -30.82 -29.55
C ARG A 1172 43.73 -30.38 -29.56
N MET A 1173 43.05 -30.44 -28.41
CA MET A 1173 41.66 -29.98 -28.28
C MET A 1173 41.51 -28.50 -28.59
N LYS A 1174 42.45 -27.66 -28.14
CA LYS A 1174 42.48 -26.23 -28.48
C LYS A 1174 42.74 -25.97 -29.97
N THR A 1175 43.46 -26.85 -30.67
CA THR A 1175 43.68 -26.77 -32.12
C THR A 1175 42.42 -27.17 -32.91
N CYS A 1176 41.64 -28.10 -32.38
CA CYS A 1176 40.40 -28.58 -32.98
C CYS A 1176 39.23 -27.59 -32.81
N LEU A 1177 39.22 -26.82 -31.71
CA LEU A 1177 38.32 -25.67 -31.50
C LEU A 1177 38.72 -24.50 -32.41
#